data_AF-A0A971Q6U9-F1
#
_entry.id   AF-A0A971Q6U9-F1
#
_cell.length_a   1.000
_cell.length_b   1.000
_cell.length_c   1.000
_cell.angle_alpha   90.00
_cell.angle_beta   90.00
_cell.angle_gamma   90.00
#
_symmetry.space_group_name_H-M   'P 1'
#
loop_
_entity.id
_entity.type
_entity.pdbx_description
1 polymer ?
#
loop_
_entity_poly.entity_id
_entity_poly.type
_entity_poly.pdbx_seq_one_letter_code
_entity_poly.pdbx_strand_id
1 'polypeptide(L)'
;MLRIAVLIGTMSVALAGSLLGDVVMEYPENAAHVTDGKVYPRNVLDMEREQGWWFGGAMNGNGGGVRVVDAPGRPGEKGLEFHFVANREAPMWFCWEYSLDPQLSIEGVREFVFDVYPLEDIRFPIYARFGRQQGQGQLPCCWSSLGDLEANRWQTVRVRVEHTRPHTDTIRFDMDNQAANVPYGRKVAFVVDNLRFVPPPAEWTNVPSQSLAVSGPVRAGYLQCSARGELSTEDAIELLAELEVTEETAGTLVVTVQSHDGRSWELAEALPLEPPYSTIKWQGDLFDDQPSGQYSLSVRITDSSGQAIASSQAIYLRVFSRTEMENRRQTLLKELERLDAVAAEGRGDVEMARVYLTTARMFLDQYVLEDFDQQRKYSIATDELAKVDRLLLEAERELSRPEGPATPGYDPNQPVEVRNDVFVHQDKPFVMIGPLAWGDADDAIAVAGDLGFNAIVSEAPLGKPVQRYVELARERGLATLVLMGSHYFNVPEEYAGKFDDLTLPETGHVGLPYNILSEGVRTIMRDWYGRAFEPVRSHGNLVAVCTANEPGYGVGPQAKPFETAFRRWAQSRYATIDAANAAWESSFASFEAIELPALFELRSRSQAAAWDWGVFLAEKVGDYFAFLKDEIHKSLPRAQVHIKLIGEMGFSHLDEQTVFDRGETVHGTDGGHRMWLDYLKSIDPAKPVVNSEWHSILNPETDENPARVAQAMFEAVAHGLGAGLIWQWHRFEWDSPVNGASESMTRYPTGLAAAGTTSLKLRRLYPLISRFGQLDGGRTRLVYSKASHAHQGAEYLRGLTSVYEKLAANAAGVRFVLPDRTTADDLKGVDFIAAGSPEYLPTEFAKTLASWTEAGGTLWLTGPGLSRDPWGKSHTDVPAEFLQLAASEGSHQYGRGRIVVDGESDVWRSYLSGPVPTCADGSINGQIEVRLASSDDGEAVMYLMNRSDRSQVFRLIDLPEGFSATARDLWEGAAAFDLSQPIELRPHQVVLLDMRRTNP
;
A
#
# COMPACT_ATOMS: atom_id res chain seq x y z
N MET A 1 -63.54 -41.75 -31.60
CA MET A 1 -64.32 -40.48 -31.60
C MET A 1 -63.39 -39.41 -31.05
N LEU A 2 -62.89 -38.47 -31.87
CA LEU A 2 -63.44 -37.10 -32.05
C LEU A 2 -63.66 -36.39 -30.69
N ARG A 3 -63.28 -35.15 -30.37
CA ARG A 3 -62.63 -33.95 -30.98
C ARG A 3 -62.43 -32.97 -29.79
N ILE A 4 -61.27 -32.32 -29.58
CA ILE A 4 -60.86 -30.94 -29.98
C ILE A 4 -61.59 -29.76 -29.29
N ALA A 5 -60.77 -28.96 -28.57
CA ALA A 5 -60.69 -27.49 -28.35
C ALA A 5 -61.85 -26.73 -27.64
N VAL A 6 -61.61 -25.70 -26.81
CA VAL A 6 -60.74 -24.50 -27.03
C VAL A 6 -60.17 -23.90 -25.73
N LEU A 7 -58.92 -23.42 -25.84
CA LEU A 7 -58.08 -22.62 -24.93
C LEU A 7 -58.55 -21.15 -24.77
N ILE A 8 -58.13 -20.53 -23.65
CA ILE A 8 -57.52 -19.18 -23.42
C ILE A 8 -57.87 -18.85 -21.95
N GLY A 9 -56.97 -18.62 -20.99
CA GLY A 9 -55.54 -18.32 -21.04
C GLY A 9 -55.25 -17.16 -20.10
N THR A 10 -55.14 -17.42 -18.79
CA THR A 10 -54.37 -16.66 -17.77
C THR A 10 -54.29 -17.55 -16.53
N MET A 11 -53.12 -18.13 -16.26
CA MET A 11 -52.90 -18.93 -15.05
C MET A 11 -52.89 -18.01 -13.83
N SER A 12 -53.91 -18.14 -12.99
CA SER A 12 -53.91 -17.61 -11.63
C SER A 12 -52.96 -18.43 -10.76
N VAL A 13 -52.04 -17.71 -10.12
CA VAL A 13 -51.51 -17.86 -8.76
C VAL A 13 -51.57 -19.29 -8.19
N ALA A 14 -50.41 -19.96 -8.20
CA ALA A 14 -50.15 -21.01 -7.23
C ALA A 14 -50.11 -20.37 -5.84
N LEU A 15 -51.01 -20.79 -4.94
CA LEU A 15 -50.89 -20.50 -3.52
C LEU A 15 -49.63 -21.19 -2.99
N ALA A 16 -48.58 -20.40 -2.75
CA ALA A 16 -47.47 -20.81 -1.89
C ALA A 16 -47.94 -20.80 -0.43
N GLY A 17 -47.45 -21.79 0.34
CA GLY A 17 -47.64 -21.87 1.79
C GLY A 17 -47.15 -20.61 2.50
N SER A 18 -47.63 -20.42 3.73
CA SER A 18 -47.47 -19.22 4.56
C SER A 18 -46.05 -18.65 4.61
N LEU A 19 -45.76 -17.70 3.72
CA LEU A 19 -44.73 -16.67 3.86
C LEU A 19 -45.37 -15.51 4.63
N LEU A 20 -45.59 -15.67 5.94
CA LEU A 20 -46.00 -14.55 6.78
C LEU A 20 -44.72 -13.89 7.27
N GLY A 21 -44.46 -12.66 6.81
CA GLY A 21 -43.46 -11.81 7.43
C GLY A 21 -43.97 -11.35 8.80
N ASP A 22 -43.04 -11.03 9.69
CA ASP A 22 -43.37 -10.41 10.97
C ASP A 22 -43.43 -8.89 10.79
N VAL A 23 -44.61 -8.29 11.03
CA VAL A 23 -44.76 -6.83 11.10
C VAL A 23 -44.79 -6.37 12.54
N VAL A 24 -43.93 -5.41 12.84
CA VAL A 24 -43.93 -4.65 14.09
C VAL A 24 -44.28 -3.20 13.77
N MET A 25 -45.34 -2.72 14.42
CA MET A 25 -45.79 -1.33 14.34
C MET A 25 -45.32 -0.55 15.55
N GLU A 26 -44.77 0.64 15.32
CA GLU A 26 -44.41 1.62 16.34
C GLU A 26 -45.02 2.97 15.99
N TYR A 27 -45.53 3.68 17.00
CA TYR A 27 -46.16 5.01 16.83
C TYR A 27 -45.42 6.05 17.66
N PRO A 28 -44.20 6.46 17.23
CA PRO A 28 -43.38 7.35 18.03
C PRO A 28 -43.84 8.81 17.90
N GLU A 29 -43.51 9.63 18.90
CA GLU A 29 -43.72 11.08 18.82
C GLU A 29 -42.79 11.75 17.79
N ASN A 30 -41.65 11.13 17.47
CA ASN A 30 -40.66 11.58 16.49
C ASN A 30 -40.14 10.38 15.68
N ALA A 31 -39.90 10.57 14.38
CA ALA A 31 -39.27 9.56 13.52
C ALA A 31 -37.83 9.97 13.18
N ALA A 32 -36.95 9.00 12.88
CA ALA A 32 -35.52 9.28 12.66
C ALA A 32 -35.24 9.94 11.30
N HIS A 33 -36.04 9.62 10.29
CA HIS A 33 -35.84 10.02 8.90
C HIS A 33 -36.94 10.93 8.36
N VAL A 34 -38.08 11.04 9.06
CA VAL A 34 -39.22 11.88 8.63
C VAL A 34 -39.56 12.92 9.70
N THR A 35 -39.66 14.19 9.31
CA THR A 35 -40.10 15.26 10.23
C THR A 35 -40.71 16.44 9.47
N ASP A 36 -41.89 16.92 9.90
CA ASP A 36 -42.55 18.13 9.41
C ASP A 36 -42.71 18.23 7.87
N GLY A 37 -42.96 17.09 7.22
CA GLY A 37 -43.14 16.94 5.78
C GLY A 37 -41.83 16.78 5.01
N LYS A 38 -40.69 16.62 5.69
CA LYS A 38 -39.35 16.50 5.11
C LYS A 38 -38.76 15.10 5.38
N VAL A 39 -37.85 14.64 4.50
CA VAL A 39 -37.25 13.28 4.55
C VAL A 39 -35.72 13.32 4.47
N TYR A 40 -35.06 12.56 5.34
CA TYR A 40 -33.60 12.35 5.38
C TYR A 40 -33.15 11.50 4.18
N PRO A 41 -32.01 11.78 3.50
CA PRO A 41 -31.01 12.81 3.81
C PRO A 41 -31.25 14.17 3.15
N ARG A 42 -32.38 14.38 2.47
CA ARG A 42 -32.61 15.63 1.72
C ARG A 42 -32.81 16.86 2.62
N ASN A 43 -33.02 16.65 3.92
CA ASN A 43 -33.20 17.67 4.94
C ASN A 43 -32.18 17.55 6.09
N VAL A 44 -30.99 16.97 5.86
CA VAL A 44 -29.96 16.66 6.89
C VAL A 44 -29.73 17.79 7.91
N LEU A 45 -29.86 19.06 7.52
CA LEU A 45 -29.86 20.19 8.45
C LEU A 45 -31.12 21.03 8.32
N ASP A 46 -31.85 21.13 9.42
CA ASP A 46 -32.96 22.08 9.56
C ASP A 46 -32.44 23.40 10.13
N MET A 47 -32.27 24.41 9.28
CA MET A 47 -31.73 25.73 9.64
C MET A 47 -32.61 26.51 10.64
N GLU A 48 -33.81 25.99 10.93
CA GLU A 48 -34.77 26.56 11.86
C GLU A 48 -34.61 26.06 13.31
N ARG A 49 -33.69 25.11 13.56
CA ARG A 49 -33.44 24.51 14.89
C ARG A 49 -31.95 24.44 15.19
N GLU A 50 -31.57 24.78 16.43
CA GLU A 50 -30.17 24.67 16.91
C GLU A 50 -29.83 23.28 17.46
N GLN A 51 -30.84 22.45 17.71
CA GLN A 51 -30.72 21.13 18.32
C GLN A 51 -29.91 20.18 17.42
N GLY A 52 -28.86 19.56 17.99
CA GLY A 52 -27.99 18.59 17.31
C GLY A 52 -26.53 19.03 17.13
N TRP A 53 -26.22 20.32 17.31
CA TRP A 53 -24.83 20.80 17.33
C TRP A 53 -24.21 20.71 18.72
N TRP A 54 -23.09 19.99 18.80
CA TRP A 54 -22.23 19.92 19.98
C TRP A 54 -21.04 20.89 19.83
N PHE A 55 -20.70 21.60 20.91
CA PHE A 55 -19.47 22.40 20.98
C PHE A 55 -18.50 21.76 21.98
N GLY A 56 -17.28 21.47 21.55
CA GLY A 56 -16.32 20.71 22.37
C GLY A 56 -14.87 20.74 21.87
N GLY A 57 -14.03 19.86 22.41
CA GLY A 57 -12.58 19.81 22.15
C GLY A 57 -11.75 20.17 23.40
N ALA A 58 -10.62 20.86 23.24
CA ALA A 58 -9.78 21.31 24.35
C ALA A 58 -10.37 22.55 25.03
N MET A 59 -11.35 22.33 25.90
CA MET A 59 -12.23 23.35 26.47
C MET A 59 -11.60 24.24 27.55
N ASN A 60 -10.28 24.21 27.77
CA ASN A 60 -9.54 24.86 28.89
C ASN A 60 -9.74 26.39 29.00
N GLY A 61 -10.94 26.83 29.40
CA GLY A 61 -11.41 28.22 29.40
C GLY A 61 -11.98 28.72 28.06
N ASN A 62 -12.03 27.88 27.03
CA ASN A 62 -12.74 28.19 25.77
C ASN A 62 -14.26 28.10 26.02
N GLY A 63 -15.04 29.00 25.42
CA GLY A 63 -16.51 28.98 25.48
C GLY A 63 -17.14 29.20 24.11
N GLY A 64 -18.35 28.70 23.86
CA GLY A 64 -19.00 28.82 22.56
C GLY A 64 -20.28 27.99 22.43
N GLY A 65 -20.92 28.07 21.27
CA GLY A 65 -22.15 27.35 20.95
C GLY A 65 -22.71 27.70 19.58
N VAL A 66 -23.91 27.17 19.30
CA VAL A 66 -24.70 27.43 18.09
C VAL A 66 -26.08 27.91 18.51
N ARG A 67 -26.67 28.87 17.78
CA ARG A 67 -28.07 29.30 17.99
C ARG A 67 -28.77 29.68 16.69
N VAL A 68 -30.08 29.55 16.63
CA VAL A 68 -30.88 29.98 15.47
C VAL A 68 -31.03 31.51 15.46
N VAL A 69 -30.84 32.13 14.30
CA VAL A 69 -31.04 33.57 14.07
C VAL A 69 -31.78 33.82 12.76
N ASP A 70 -32.31 35.03 12.56
CA ASP A 70 -32.74 35.47 11.23
C ASP A 70 -31.51 35.67 10.35
N ALA A 71 -31.52 35.10 9.15
CA ALA A 71 -30.42 35.20 8.21
C ALA A 71 -30.20 36.67 7.79
N PRO A 72 -29.02 37.27 8.06
CA PRO A 72 -28.79 38.69 7.80
C PRO A 72 -29.03 39.05 6.33
N GLY A 73 -29.95 40.00 6.07
CA GLY A 73 -30.26 40.44 4.71
C GLY A 73 -31.02 39.43 3.84
N ARG A 74 -31.52 38.31 4.40
CA ARG A 74 -32.40 37.33 3.72
C ARG A 74 -33.76 37.24 4.45
N PRO A 75 -34.75 38.09 4.12
CA PRO A 75 -36.01 38.18 4.86
C PRO A 75 -36.80 36.88 4.85
N GLY A 76 -37.17 36.38 6.04
CA GLY A 76 -37.95 35.15 6.20
C GLY A 76 -37.10 33.87 6.23
N GLU A 77 -35.79 33.95 5.99
CA GLU A 77 -34.87 32.83 6.08
C GLU A 77 -34.22 32.76 7.47
N LYS A 78 -34.00 31.54 7.97
CA LYS A 78 -33.27 31.27 9.22
C LYS A 78 -31.85 30.83 8.91
N GLY A 79 -30.92 31.13 9.81
CA GLY A 79 -29.54 30.66 9.77
C GLY A 79 -29.03 30.26 11.15
N LEU A 80 -27.88 29.59 11.20
CA LEU A 80 -27.24 29.15 12.44
C LEU A 80 -26.06 30.06 12.77
N GLU A 81 -26.12 30.79 13.88
CA GLU A 81 -25.00 31.58 14.41
C GLU A 81 -24.06 30.68 15.23
N PHE A 82 -22.89 30.41 14.68
CA PHE A 82 -21.77 29.79 15.38
C PHE A 82 -20.99 30.87 16.10
N HIS A 83 -20.71 30.67 17.39
CA HIS A 83 -19.98 31.67 18.19
C HIS A 83 -19.04 31.04 19.21
N PHE A 84 -17.94 31.75 19.51
CA PHE A 84 -16.96 31.33 20.52
C PHE A 84 -16.26 32.51 21.21
N VAL A 85 -15.60 32.21 22.32
CA VAL A 85 -14.63 33.03 23.04
C VAL A 85 -13.40 32.16 23.29
N ALA A 86 -12.28 32.48 22.66
CA ALA A 86 -11.03 31.73 22.77
C ALA A 86 -10.22 32.16 24.00
N ASN A 87 -9.57 31.21 24.67
CA ASN A 87 -8.64 31.42 25.77
C ASN A 87 -7.21 31.10 25.32
N ARG A 88 -6.30 32.06 25.51
CA ARG A 88 -4.88 31.95 25.12
C ARG A 88 -4.15 30.81 25.82
N GLU A 89 -4.59 30.45 27.02
CA GLU A 89 -3.96 29.41 27.84
C GLU A 89 -4.36 27.98 27.43
N ALA A 90 -5.35 27.81 26.54
CA ALA A 90 -5.77 26.49 26.07
C ALA A 90 -4.82 25.97 24.97
N PRO A 91 -4.13 24.83 25.16
CA PRO A 91 -3.00 24.43 24.31
C PRO A 91 -3.38 23.82 22.95
N MET A 92 -4.68 23.68 22.62
CA MET A 92 -5.18 22.83 21.53
C MET A 92 -6.48 23.36 20.91
N TRP A 93 -7.02 22.67 19.89
CA TRP A 93 -8.22 23.03 19.11
C TRP A 93 -9.56 22.82 19.85
N PHE A 94 -10.61 23.49 19.35
CA PHE A 94 -12.02 23.21 19.68
C PHE A 94 -12.87 23.17 18.40
N CYS A 95 -14.08 22.62 18.48
CA CYS A 95 -14.94 22.42 17.32
C CYS A 95 -16.43 22.62 17.61
N TRP A 96 -17.20 22.87 16.55
CA TRP A 96 -18.63 22.62 16.49
C TRP A 96 -18.87 21.37 15.63
N GLU A 97 -19.56 20.38 16.18
CA GLU A 97 -19.83 19.09 15.53
C GLU A 97 -21.34 18.85 15.46
N TYR A 98 -21.82 18.43 14.30
CA TYR A 98 -23.14 17.84 14.12
C TYR A 98 -22.96 16.35 13.83
N SER A 99 -23.61 15.51 14.63
CA SER A 99 -23.61 14.06 14.40
C SER A 99 -24.67 13.71 13.35
N LEU A 100 -24.29 12.93 12.36
CA LEU A 100 -25.18 12.38 11.33
C LEU A 100 -25.59 10.99 11.80
N ASP A 101 -26.77 10.89 12.38
CA ASP A 101 -27.38 9.63 12.80
C ASP A 101 -28.78 9.50 12.17
N PRO A 102 -28.96 8.64 11.15
CA PRO A 102 -27.97 7.69 10.62
C PRO A 102 -26.84 8.37 9.80
N GLN A 103 -25.76 7.62 9.54
CA GLN A 103 -24.67 8.07 8.67
C GLN A 103 -25.17 8.42 7.25
N LEU A 104 -24.48 9.36 6.61
CA LEU A 104 -24.81 9.86 5.27
C LEU A 104 -23.89 9.25 4.22
N SER A 105 -24.42 8.66 3.13
CA SER A 105 -23.60 8.35 1.95
C SER A 105 -23.19 9.62 1.22
N ILE A 106 -21.93 9.68 0.84
CA ILE A 106 -21.35 10.76 0.03
C ILE A 106 -20.86 10.24 -1.32
N GLU A 107 -21.30 9.05 -1.72
CA GLU A 107 -20.96 8.49 -3.03
C GLU A 107 -21.53 9.36 -4.16
N GLY A 108 -20.69 9.71 -5.12
CA GLY A 108 -21.04 10.63 -6.21
C GLY A 108 -21.08 12.12 -5.83
N VAL A 109 -20.97 12.46 -4.54
CA VAL A 109 -20.86 13.85 -4.07
C VAL A 109 -19.50 14.44 -4.43
N ARG A 110 -19.47 15.65 -4.98
CA ARG A 110 -18.22 16.31 -5.41
C ARG A 110 -17.80 17.43 -4.47
N GLU A 111 -18.77 18.19 -3.99
CA GLU A 111 -18.54 19.34 -3.14
C GLU A 111 -19.51 19.37 -1.97
N PHE A 112 -19.05 19.86 -0.83
CA PHE A 112 -19.88 20.37 0.23
C PHE A 112 -19.88 21.90 0.16
N VAL A 113 -21.08 22.49 0.15
CA VAL A 113 -21.27 23.93 -0.11
C VAL A 113 -22.14 24.53 0.98
N PHE A 114 -21.73 25.68 1.50
CA PHE A 114 -22.50 26.45 2.46
C PHE A 114 -22.22 27.95 2.29
N ASP A 115 -23.16 28.77 2.73
CA ASP A 115 -23.00 30.22 2.78
C ASP A 115 -22.63 30.63 4.22
N VAL A 116 -21.73 31.59 4.36
CA VAL A 116 -21.27 32.15 5.64
C VAL A 116 -21.36 33.67 5.65
N TYR A 117 -21.87 34.24 6.73
CA TYR A 117 -21.96 35.66 7.02
C TYR A 117 -21.21 35.97 8.33
N PRO A 118 -19.96 36.41 8.27
CA PRO A 118 -19.21 36.82 9.46
C PRO A 118 -19.76 38.13 10.03
N LEU A 119 -19.90 38.23 11.36
CA LEU A 119 -20.25 39.50 12.01
C LEU A 119 -19.04 40.44 12.16
N GLU A 120 -17.82 39.88 12.07
CA GLU A 120 -16.54 40.57 12.05
C GLU A 120 -15.58 39.87 11.07
N ASP A 121 -14.47 40.52 10.73
CA ASP A 121 -13.47 39.93 9.83
C ASP A 121 -12.81 38.71 10.50
N ILE A 122 -12.78 37.58 9.78
CA ILE A 122 -12.12 36.36 10.22
C ILE A 122 -10.84 36.18 9.39
N ARG A 123 -9.69 36.32 10.05
CA ARG A 123 -8.32 36.25 9.47
C ARG A 123 -7.44 35.21 10.17
N PHE A 124 -8.08 34.16 10.67
CA PHE A 124 -7.46 33.02 11.35
C PHE A 124 -8.18 31.74 10.87
N PRO A 125 -7.49 30.60 10.85
CA PRO A 125 -8.01 29.40 10.22
C PRO A 125 -9.15 28.76 11.02
N ILE A 126 -10.30 28.65 10.37
CA ILE A 126 -11.37 27.70 10.72
C ILE A 126 -11.40 26.67 9.59
N TYR A 127 -11.59 25.41 9.93
CA TYR A 127 -11.61 24.30 8.98
C TYR A 127 -12.95 23.59 8.98
N ALA A 128 -13.53 23.37 7.81
CA ALA A 128 -14.66 22.48 7.64
C ALA A 128 -14.15 21.04 7.43
N ARG A 129 -14.69 20.08 8.18
CA ARG A 129 -14.35 18.65 8.12
C ARG A 129 -15.59 17.76 8.14
N PHE A 130 -15.49 16.59 7.51
CA PHE A 130 -16.58 15.62 7.40
C PHE A 130 -16.06 14.22 7.68
N GLY A 131 -16.72 13.51 8.59
CA GLY A 131 -16.36 12.16 9.02
C GLY A 131 -15.40 12.15 10.22
N ARG A 132 -15.54 11.15 11.09
CA ARG A 132 -14.69 10.99 12.27
C ARG A 132 -13.28 10.47 11.94
N GLN A 133 -12.32 11.02 12.68
CA GLN A 133 -10.96 10.51 12.83
C GLN A 133 -10.94 9.38 13.88
N GLN A 134 -11.64 8.27 13.66
CA GLN A 134 -11.46 7.07 14.49
C GLN A 134 -10.49 6.12 13.78
N GLY A 135 -9.23 6.12 14.23
CA GLY A 135 -8.16 5.23 13.75
C GLY A 135 -6.86 5.98 13.43
N GLN A 136 -5.72 5.44 13.88
CA GLN A 136 -4.42 5.88 13.36
C GLN A 136 -4.39 5.61 11.85
N GLY A 137 -4.16 6.66 11.05
CA GLY A 137 -3.91 6.53 9.60
C GLY A 137 -5.06 6.87 8.65
N GLN A 138 -6.30 7.07 9.10
CA GLN A 138 -7.40 7.43 8.17
C GLN A 138 -7.78 8.92 8.27
N LEU A 139 -7.62 9.64 7.16
CA LEU A 139 -8.00 11.05 7.02
C LEU A 139 -9.54 11.22 6.95
N PRO A 140 -10.09 12.39 7.35
CA PRO A 140 -11.49 12.74 7.08
C PRO A 140 -11.76 12.76 5.57
N CYS A 141 -13.02 12.54 5.17
CA CYS A 141 -13.39 12.50 3.75
C CYS A 141 -13.15 13.84 3.04
N CYS A 142 -13.09 14.94 3.80
CA CYS A 142 -12.57 16.21 3.32
C CYS A 142 -12.12 17.12 4.45
N TRP A 143 -11.24 18.04 4.08
CA TRP A 143 -10.70 19.05 4.97
C TRP A 143 -10.33 20.30 4.17
N SER A 144 -10.99 21.42 4.44
CA SER A 144 -10.64 22.71 3.82
C SER A 144 -10.74 23.84 4.82
N SER A 145 -9.83 24.80 4.70
CA SER A 145 -9.98 26.08 5.40
C SER A 145 -11.17 26.85 4.82
N LEU A 146 -11.85 27.60 5.67
CA LEU A 146 -12.85 28.60 5.25
C LEU A 146 -12.20 29.79 4.54
N GLY A 147 -10.87 29.94 4.67
CA GLY A 147 -10.13 31.09 4.16
C GLY A 147 -10.42 32.37 4.94
N ASP A 148 -10.02 33.48 4.34
CA ASP A 148 -10.25 34.82 4.85
C ASP A 148 -11.69 35.26 4.58
N LEU A 149 -12.44 35.63 5.62
CA LEU A 149 -13.85 36.04 5.49
C LEU A 149 -14.06 37.49 5.90
N GLU A 150 -14.70 38.27 5.03
CA GLU A 150 -15.04 39.67 5.28
C GLU A 150 -16.34 39.82 6.08
N ALA A 151 -16.35 40.77 7.01
CA ALA A 151 -17.52 41.09 7.84
C ALA A 151 -18.71 41.58 7.02
N ASN A 152 -19.91 41.30 7.54
CA ASN A 152 -21.18 41.88 7.09
C ASN A 152 -21.57 41.61 5.63
N ARG A 153 -21.14 40.47 5.07
CA ARG A 153 -21.60 39.99 3.76
C ARG A 153 -21.63 38.47 3.68
N TRP A 154 -22.53 37.95 2.85
CA TRP A 154 -22.58 36.52 2.53
C TRP A 154 -21.45 36.11 1.60
N GLN A 155 -20.81 35.00 1.92
CA GLN A 155 -19.74 34.37 1.14
C GLN A 155 -20.04 32.88 1.01
N THR A 156 -19.89 32.30 -0.18
CA THR A 156 -20.10 30.85 -0.37
C THR A 156 -18.77 30.13 -0.25
N VAL A 157 -18.70 29.14 0.65
CA VAL A 157 -17.55 28.25 0.82
C VAL A 157 -17.85 26.93 0.09
N ARG A 158 -16.85 26.43 -0.64
CA ARG A 158 -16.91 25.14 -1.34
C ARG A 158 -15.76 24.27 -0.88
N VAL A 159 -16.08 23.09 -0.38
CA VAL A 159 -15.12 22.09 0.09
C VAL A 159 -15.21 20.90 -0.84
N ARG A 160 -14.10 20.51 -1.46
CA ARG A 160 -14.05 19.31 -2.28
C ARG A 160 -14.18 18.09 -1.38
N VAL A 161 -15.06 17.16 -1.74
CA VAL A 161 -15.20 15.87 -1.06
C VAL A 161 -14.26 14.86 -1.72
N GLU A 162 -13.38 14.25 -0.95
CA GLU A 162 -12.53 13.16 -1.41
C GLU A 162 -13.26 11.83 -1.22
N HIS A 163 -13.21 10.96 -2.24
CA HIS A 163 -13.90 9.67 -2.24
C HIS A 163 -13.12 8.59 -1.49
N THR A 164 -12.41 8.95 -0.42
CA THR A 164 -11.65 8.00 0.40
C THR A 164 -12.56 7.06 1.17
N ARG A 165 -13.83 7.43 1.37
CA ARG A 165 -14.88 6.60 1.98
C ARG A 165 -16.24 6.85 1.33
N PRO A 166 -17.12 5.83 1.29
CA PRO A 166 -18.47 5.99 0.75
C PRO A 166 -19.45 6.70 1.71
N HIS A 167 -19.14 6.81 3.01
CA HIS A 167 -20.04 7.36 4.04
C HIS A 167 -19.36 8.34 5.01
N THR A 168 -20.16 9.19 5.65
CA THR A 168 -19.74 10.13 6.70
C THR A 168 -20.75 10.16 7.86
N ASP A 169 -20.24 10.31 9.08
CA ASP A 169 -20.99 10.27 10.34
C ASP A 169 -21.05 11.63 11.06
N THR A 170 -20.33 12.64 10.58
CA THR A 170 -20.22 13.95 11.25
C THR A 170 -19.97 15.10 10.26
N ILE A 171 -20.45 16.29 10.64
CA ILE A 171 -20.08 17.58 10.05
C ILE A 171 -19.38 18.39 11.14
N ARG A 172 -18.21 18.95 10.86
CA ARG A 172 -17.40 19.70 11.84
C ARG A 172 -16.88 21.02 11.31
N PHE A 173 -16.83 22.00 12.19
CA PHE A 173 -16.03 23.21 12.04
C PHE A 173 -14.97 23.23 13.14
N ASP A 174 -13.72 22.97 12.79
CA ASP A 174 -12.57 22.94 13.71
C ASP A 174 -11.84 24.27 13.72
N MET A 175 -11.40 24.71 14.90
CA MET A 175 -10.63 25.93 15.07
C MET A 175 -9.33 25.63 15.84
N ASP A 176 -8.20 26.03 15.26
CA ASP A 176 -6.90 25.97 15.92
C ASP A 176 -6.74 27.17 16.85
N ASN A 177 -6.81 26.90 18.16
CA ASN A 177 -6.74 27.92 19.19
C ASN A 177 -5.38 28.64 19.25
N GLN A 178 -4.32 28.05 18.69
CA GLN A 178 -2.96 28.61 18.73
C GLN A 178 -2.58 29.38 17.45
N ALA A 179 -3.48 29.45 16.47
CA ALA A 179 -3.21 30.14 15.23
C ALA A 179 -2.99 31.65 15.40
N ALA A 180 -2.31 32.27 14.43
CA ALA A 180 -2.13 33.71 14.41
C ALA A 180 -3.47 34.44 14.29
N ASN A 181 -3.57 35.64 14.88
CA ASN A 181 -4.74 36.54 14.83
C ASN A 181 -6.01 36.08 15.53
N VAL A 182 -5.95 35.01 16.34
CA VAL A 182 -7.09 34.60 17.19
C VAL A 182 -7.40 35.70 18.23
N PRO A 183 -8.63 36.23 18.27
CA PRO A 183 -9.00 37.32 19.17
C PRO A 183 -9.40 36.79 20.56
N TYR A 184 -8.40 36.43 21.37
CA TYR A 184 -8.61 35.89 22.71
C TYR A 184 -9.46 36.80 23.62
N GLY A 185 -10.34 36.19 24.42
CA GLY A 185 -11.22 36.87 25.37
C GLY A 185 -12.36 37.69 24.76
N ARG A 186 -12.52 37.68 23.42
CA ARG A 186 -13.62 38.36 22.71
C ARG A 186 -14.57 37.32 22.10
N LYS A 187 -15.86 37.65 22.08
CA LYS A 187 -16.87 36.85 21.36
C LYS A 187 -16.73 37.10 19.87
N VAL A 188 -16.47 36.05 19.11
CA VAL A 188 -16.54 36.02 17.65
C VAL A 188 -17.77 35.22 17.24
N ALA A 189 -18.45 35.65 16.18
CA ALA A 189 -19.60 34.94 15.64
C ALA A 189 -19.73 35.08 14.11
N PHE A 190 -20.26 34.04 13.49
CA PHE A 190 -20.61 34.00 12.07
C PHE A 190 -21.87 33.16 11.87
N VAL A 191 -22.72 33.59 10.93
CA VAL A 191 -23.96 32.88 10.58
C VAL A 191 -23.70 31.98 9.39
N VAL A 192 -24.06 30.70 9.49
CA VAL A 192 -24.00 29.73 8.39
C VAL A 192 -25.41 29.45 7.90
N ASP A 193 -25.56 29.28 6.58
CA ASP A 193 -26.80 28.94 5.92
C ASP A 193 -26.56 28.11 4.64
N ASN A 194 -27.64 27.57 4.05
CA ASN A 194 -27.65 26.91 2.74
C ASN A 194 -26.64 25.75 2.64
N LEU A 195 -26.50 25.00 3.73
CA LEU A 195 -25.55 23.91 3.86
C LEU A 195 -26.07 22.68 3.09
N ARG A 196 -25.29 22.22 2.10
CA ARG A 196 -25.70 21.15 1.18
C ARG A 196 -24.52 20.45 0.51
N PHE A 197 -24.75 19.22 0.06
CA PHE A 197 -23.84 18.49 -0.81
C PHE A 197 -24.22 18.68 -2.28
N VAL A 198 -23.23 18.68 -3.16
CA VAL A 198 -23.39 18.90 -4.61
C VAL A 198 -22.63 17.81 -5.41
N PRO A 199 -23.33 16.97 -6.19
CA PRO A 199 -24.79 16.79 -6.19
C PRO A 199 -25.30 16.35 -4.80
N PRO A 200 -26.62 16.45 -4.53
CA PRO A 200 -27.19 15.96 -3.29
C PRO A 200 -26.77 14.52 -3.02
N PRO A 201 -26.65 14.13 -1.73
CA PRO A 201 -26.33 12.76 -1.36
C PRO A 201 -27.33 11.82 -2.03
N ALA A 202 -26.85 10.69 -2.56
CA ALA A 202 -27.75 9.62 -2.97
C ALA A 202 -28.53 9.15 -1.73
N GLU A 203 -29.77 8.65 -1.91
CA GLU A 203 -30.57 8.08 -0.83
C GLU A 203 -29.99 6.74 -0.31
N TRP A 204 -28.70 6.48 -0.46
CA TRP A 204 -28.05 5.29 0.05
C TRP A 204 -27.54 5.53 1.47
N THR A 205 -28.03 4.75 2.42
CA THR A 205 -27.24 4.36 3.60
C THR A 205 -26.50 3.06 3.20
N ASN A 206 -25.81 2.34 4.10
CA ASN A 206 -25.21 1.02 3.78
C ASN A 206 -26.23 -0.05 3.28
N VAL A 207 -27.48 0.36 3.11
CA VAL A 207 -28.69 -0.39 2.84
C VAL A 207 -29.56 0.49 1.92
N PRO A 208 -30.22 -0.04 0.88
CA PRO A 208 -31.06 0.73 -0.04
C PRO A 208 -32.15 1.50 0.72
N SER A 209 -32.14 2.82 0.58
CA SER A 209 -33.15 3.70 1.17
C SER A 209 -33.70 4.69 0.14
N GLN A 210 -34.88 5.22 0.42
CA GLN A 210 -35.55 6.18 -0.45
C GLN A 210 -36.69 6.91 0.24
N SER A 211 -37.03 8.09 -0.27
CA SER A 211 -38.32 8.69 0.07
C SER A 211 -39.45 8.04 -0.72
N LEU A 212 -40.61 7.92 -0.07
CA LEU A 212 -41.81 7.39 -0.69
C LEU A 212 -42.57 8.48 -1.44
N ALA A 213 -43.17 8.12 -2.58
CA ALA A 213 -44.19 8.93 -3.21
C ALA A 213 -45.49 8.76 -2.40
N VAL A 214 -45.99 9.86 -1.84
CA VAL A 214 -47.09 9.85 -0.86
C VAL A 214 -48.33 10.62 -1.35
N SER A 215 -49.49 10.25 -0.82
CA SER A 215 -50.74 11.01 -0.93
C SER A 215 -51.48 11.00 0.40
N GLY A 216 -52.40 11.96 0.61
CA GLY A 216 -53.21 12.03 1.83
C GLY A 216 -53.86 10.68 2.16
N PRO A 217 -53.81 10.21 3.41
CA PRO A 217 -53.43 10.94 4.64
C PRO A 217 -51.92 10.92 5.02
N VAL A 218 -51.03 10.42 4.16
CA VAL A 218 -49.57 10.42 4.40
C VAL A 218 -48.96 11.69 3.81
N ARG A 219 -48.22 12.45 4.62
CA ARG A 219 -47.60 13.74 4.22
C ARG A 219 -46.13 13.60 3.82
N ALA A 220 -45.41 12.68 4.42
CA ALA A 220 -44.03 12.33 4.09
C ALA A 220 -43.77 10.86 4.44
N GLY A 221 -42.85 10.23 3.73
CA GLY A 221 -42.52 8.83 3.96
C GLY A 221 -41.09 8.50 3.57
N TYR A 222 -40.47 7.63 4.35
CA TYR A 222 -39.14 7.09 4.13
C TYR A 222 -39.21 5.56 4.15
N LEU A 223 -38.39 4.92 3.34
CA LEU A 223 -38.22 3.48 3.31
C LEU A 223 -36.73 3.16 3.32
N GLN A 224 -36.35 2.18 4.14
CA GLN A 224 -35.05 1.55 4.15
C GLN A 224 -35.23 0.03 4.06
N CYS A 225 -34.39 -0.63 3.26
CA CYS A 225 -34.37 -2.08 3.08
C CYS A 225 -33.00 -2.62 3.46
N SER A 226 -32.90 -3.58 4.36
CA SER A 226 -31.63 -4.09 4.90
C SER A 226 -30.72 -4.76 3.85
N ALA A 227 -31.26 -5.20 2.71
CA ALA A 227 -30.50 -5.94 1.71
C ALA A 227 -29.51 -5.05 0.96
N ARG A 228 -28.20 -5.28 1.11
CA ARG A 228 -27.11 -4.43 0.60
C ARG A 228 -26.84 -4.53 -0.91
N GLY A 229 -27.86 -4.82 -1.71
CA GLY A 229 -27.77 -5.02 -3.16
C GLY A 229 -27.39 -6.45 -3.58
N GLU A 230 -26.79 -7.24 -2.69
CA GLU A 230 -26.72 -8.69 -2.79
C GLU A 230 -27.31 -9.36 -1.55
N LEU A 231 -27.88 -10.56 -1.73
CA LEU A 231 -28.42 -11.38 -0.65
C LEU A 231 -28.39 -12.87 -1.00
N SER A 232 -28.41 -13.73 0.02
CA SER A 232 -28.69 -15.16 -0.12
C SER A 232 -30.20 -15.42 -0.16
N THR A 233 -30.62 -16.54 -0.74
CA THR A 233 -32.01 -17.03 -0.64
C THR A 233 -32.47 -17.28 0.79
N GLU A 234 -31.52 -17.45 1.72
CA GLU A 234 -31.77 -17.65 3.15
C GLU A 234 -31.73 -16.36 3.97
N ASP A 235 -31.36 -15.23 3.36
CA ASP A 235 -31.38 -13.96 4.07
C ASP A 235 -32.80 -13.42 4.17
N ALA A 236 -33.23 -13.18 5.40
CA ALA A 236 -34.41 -12.37 5.66
C ALA A 236 -34.17 -10.93 5.18
N ILE A 237 -35.19 -10.33 4.57
CA ILE A 237 -35.21 -8.90 4.29
C ILE A 237 -35.92 -8.19 5.42
N GLU A 238 -35.32 -7.11 5.87
CA GLU A 238 -35.95 -6.17 6.79
C GLU A 238 -36.27 -4.88 6.04
N LEU A 239 -37.51 -4.41 6.17
CA LEU A 239 -37.97 -3.13 5.67
C LEU A 239 -38.34 -2.25 6.86
N LEU A 240 -37.77 -1.05 6.90
CA LEU A 240 -38.17 0.00 7.82
C LEU A 240 -38.85 1.10 7.00
N ALA A 241 -40.15 1.29 7.19
CA ALA A 241 -40.86 2.43 6.64
C ALA A 241 -41.27 3.39 7.76
N GLU A 242 -40.95 4.66 7.62
CA GLU A 242 -41.41 5.72 8.53
C GLU A 242 -42.35 6.65 7.76
N LEU A 243 -43.52 6.94 8.31
CA LEU A 243 -44.55 7.75 7.68
C LEU A 243 -44.99 8.86 8.63
N GLU A 244 -45.10 10.08 8.12
CA GLU A 244 -45.85 11.14 8.79
C GLU A 244 -47.31 11.07 8.35
N VAL A 245 -48.19 10.79 9.29
CA VAL A 245 -49.62 10.52 9.07
C VAL A 245 -50.43 11.65 9.67
N THR A 246 -51.40 12.19 8.93
CA THR A 246 -52.21 13.33 9.40
C THR A 246 -53.45 12.92 10.19
N GLU A 247 -53.95 11.71 9.98
CA GLU A 247 -55.14 11.17 10.64
C GLU A 247 -55.11 9.64 10.70
N GLU A 248 -55.79 9.05 11.69
CA GLU A 248 -55.86 7.60 11.84
C GLU A 248 -56.53 6.95 10.62
N THR A 249 -55.89 5.96 10.01
CA THR A 249 -56.39 5.29 8.78
C THR A 249 -55.93 3.84 8.70
N ALA A 250 -56.76 2.97 8.14
CA ALA A 250 -56.37 1.58 7.85
C ALA A 250 -55.52 1.51 6.57
N GLY A 251 -54.36 0.85 6.66
CA GLY A 251 -53.44 0.61 5.56
C GLY A 251 -53.23 -0.87 5.26
N THR A 252 -52.64 -1.18 4.11
CA THR A 252 -52.11 -2.50 3.78
C THR A 252 -50.73 -2.33 3.17
N LEU A 253 -49.70 -2.90 3.81
CA LEU A 253 -48.37 -3.04 3.24
C LEU A 253 -48.41 -4.08 2.14
N VAL A 254 -47.96 -3.73 0.95
CA VAL A 254 -47.81 -4.64 -0.20
C VAL A 254 -46.36 -4.64 -0.62
N VAL A 255 -45.71 -5.79 -0.52
CA VAL A 255 -44.34 -6.02 -0.97
C VAL A 255 -44.41 -6.85 -2.25
N THR A 256 -44.01 -6.26 -3.37
CA THR A 256 -44.00 -6.90 -4.69
C THR A 256 -42.56 -7.26 -5.06
N VAL A 257 -42.32 -8.51 -5.43
CA VAL A 257 -41.05 -8.96 -6.00
C VAL A 257 -41.24 -9.32 -7.46
N GLN A 258 -40.27 -8.93 -8.29
CA GLN A 258 -40.19 -9.30 -9.70
C GLN A 258 -38.78 -9.80 -10.00
N SER A 259 -38.68 -10.94 -10.66
CA SER A 259 -37.43 -11.46 -11.20
C SER A 259 -37.24 -10.97 -12.63
N HIS A 260 -35.98 -10.86 -13.07
CA HIS A 260 -35.67 -10.48 -14.43
C HIS A 260 -36.18 -11.48 -15.49
N ASP A 261 -36.42 -12.74 -15.12
CA ASP A 261 -36.99 -13.76 -16.03
C ASP A 261 -38.54 -13.72 -16.13
N GLY A 262 -39.17 -12.80 -15.41
CA GLY A 262 -40.60 -12.51 -15.52
C GLY A 262 -41.49 -13.15 -14.45
N ARG A 263 -40.93 -13.89 -13.48
CA ARG A 263 -41.69 -14.34 -12.29
C ARG A 263 -41.96 -13.15 -11.36
N SER A 264 -43.15 -13.11 -10.75
CA SER A 264 -43.54 -12.08 -9.79
C SER A 264 -44.49 -12.64 -8.73
N TRP A 265 -44.37 -12.14 -7.50
CA TRP A 265 -45.25 -12.45 -6.38
C TRP A 265 -45.43 -11.24 -5.48
N GLU A 266 -46.50 -11.23 -4.71
CA GLU A 266 -46.82 -10.16 -3.76
C GLU A 266 -47.13 -10.74 -2.39
N LEU A 267 -46.68 -10.05 -1.35
CA LEU A 267 -47.10 -10.25 0.03
C LEU A 267 -47.90 -9.02 0.46
N ALA A 268 -48.99 -9.24 1.19
CA ALA A 268 -49.87 -8.17 1.64
C ALA A 268 -50.21 -8.36 3.13
N GLU A 269 -50.06 -7.30 3.92
CA GLU A 269 -50.32 -7.31 5.35
C GLU A 269 -51.07 -6.05 5.79
N ALA A 270 -52.20 -6.25 6.46
CA ALA A 270 -53.05 -5.16 6.94
C ALA A 270 -52.45 -4.54 8.21
N LEU A 271 -52.41 -3.22 8.29
CA LEU A 271 -51.82 -2.48 9.41
C LEU A 271 -52.57 -1.17 9.70
N PRO A 272 -52.68 -0.73 10.97
CA PRO A 272 -53.19 0.59 11.31
C PRO A 272 -52.12 1.66 11.08
N LEU A 273 -52.53 2.87 10.67
CA LEU A 273 -51.67 4.04 10.61
C LEU A 273 -52.20 5.10 11.59
N GLU A 274 -51.34 5.57 12.49
CA GLU A 274 -51.66 6.57 13.51
C GLU A 274 -50.77 7.83 13.39
N PRO A 275 -51.32 9.02 13.69
CA PRO A 275 -50.55 10.27 13.75
C PRO A 275 -49.74 10.39 15.06
N PRO A 276 -48.68 11.23 15.10
CA PRO A 276 -48.12 11.97 13.96
C PRO A 276 -47.20 11.11 13.09
N TYR A 277 -46.64 10.02 13.63
CA TYR A 277 -45.76 9.11 12.89
C TYR A 277 -46.15 7.65 13.09
N SER A 278 -46.10 6.89 12.00
CA SER A 278 -46.20 5.43 12.00
C SER A 278 -44.91 4.84 11.44
N THR A 279 -44.27 3.98 12.23
CA THR A 279 -43.08 3.23 11.84
C THR A 279 -43.45 1.76 11.65
N ILE A 280 -43.16 1.24 10.47
CA ILE A 280 -43.42 -0.14 10.06
C ILE A 280 -42.08 -0.83 9.95
N LYS A 281 -41.86 -1.84 10.78
CA LYS A 281 -40.73 -2.78 10.64
C LYS A 281 -41.31 -4.09 10.14
N TRP A 282 -40.96 -4.48 8.92
CA TRP A 282 -41.35 -5.75 8.33
C TRP A 282 -40.11 -6.61 8.16
N GLN A 283 -40.18 -7.88 8.54
CA GLN A 283 -39.12 -8.86 8.27
C GLN A 283 -39.70 -10.10 7.61
N GLY A 284 -39.07 -10.60 6.54
CA GLY A 284 -39.50 -11.85 5.93
C GLY A 284 -38.57 -12.41 4.86
N ASP A 285 -38.73 -13.71 4.62
CA ASP A 285 -37.97 -14.47 3.63
C ASP A 285 -38.64 -14.38 2.26
N LEU A 286 -38.10 -13.55 1.36
CA LEU A 286 -38.75 -13.31 0.06
C LEU A 286 -38.31 -14.28 -1.03
N PHE A 287 -37.15 -14.90 -0.87
CA PHE A 287 -36.43 -15.59 -1.94
C PHE A 287 -36.16 -17.06 -1.66
N ASP A 288 -36.89 -17.64 -0.71
CA ASP A 288 -36.80 -19.07 -0.43
C ASP A 288 -37.05 -19.88 -1.71
N ASP A 289 -36.21 -20.89 -1.95
CA ASP A 289 -36.15 -21.72 -3.15
C ASP A 289 -36.08 -20.97 -4.51
N GLN A 290 -35.64 -19.71 -4.53
CA GLN A 290 -35.43 -18.98 -5.80
C GLN A 290 -34.02 -19.22 -6.37
N PRO A 291 -33.84 -19.26 -7.70
CA PRO A 291 -32.51 -19.39 -8.32
C PRO A 291 -31.73 -18.09 -8.19
N SER A 292 -30.41 -18.16 -8.35
CA SER A 292 -29.57 -16.95 -8.36
C SER A 292 -29.95 -16.05 -9.54
N GLY A 293 -29.95 -14.73 -9.35
CA GLY A 293 -30.34 -13.81 -10.40
C GLY A 293 -30.56 -12.36 -9.97
N GLN A 294 -31.06 -11.57 -10.91
CA GLN A 294 -31.45 -10.17 -10.69
C GLN A 294 -32.94 -10.10 -10.37
N TYR A 295 -33.27 -9.37 -9.31
CA TYR A 295 -34.61 -9.17 -8.80
C TYR A 295 -34.86 -7.68 -8.53
N SER A 296 -36.11 -7.29 -8.52
CA SER A 296 -36.56 -5.98 -8.07
C SER A 296 -37.64 -6.12 -7.02
N LEU A 297 -37.52 -5.33 -5.97
CA LEU A 297 -38.44 -5.24 -4.84
C LEU A 297 -39.12 -3.87 -4.86
N SER A 298 -40.45 -3.81 -4.75
CA SER A 298 -41.16 -2.54 -4.58
C SER A 298 -42.16 -2.64 -3.44
N VAL A 299 -42.28 -1.57 -2.67
CA VAL A 299 -43.16 -1.48 -1.50
C VAL A 299 -44.25 -0.45 -1.78
N ARG A 300 -45.50 -0.80 -1.47
CA ARG A 300 -46.64 0.11 -1.50
C ARG A 300 -47.44 -0.03 -0.23
N ILE A 301 -48.03 1.06 0.22
CA ILE A 301 -49.01 1.07 1.30
C ILE A 301 -50.29 1.58 0.69
N THR A 302 -51.35 0.77 0.75
CA THR A 302 -52.65 1.10 0.16
C THR A 302 -53.68 1.40 1.23
N ASP A 303 -54.61 2.29 0.91
CA ASP A 303 -55.82 2.49 1.72
C ASP A 303 -56.81 1.33 1.57
N SER A 304 -57.95 1.43 2.28
CA SER A 304 -59.05 0.45 2.19
C SER A 304 -59.68 0.28 0.80
N SER A 305 -59.45 1.20 -0.14
CA SER A 305 -59.90 1.11 -1.53
C SER A 305 -58.89 0.43 -2.46
N GLY A 306 -57.69 0.14 -1.95
CA GLY A 306 -56.57 -0.38 -2.73
C GLY A 306 -55.75 0.70 -3.45
N GLN A 307 -56.02 1.97 -3.19
CA GLN A 307 -55.24 3.08 -3.75
C GLN A 307 -53.95 3.27 -2.94
N ALA A 308 -52.80 3.39 -3.62
CA ALA A 308 -51.52 3.61 -2.96
C ALA A 308 -51.46 5.01 -2.32
N ILE A 309 -51.25 5.05 -1.00
CA ILE A 309 -51.05 6.26 -0.20
C ILE A 309 -49.57 6.50 0.13
N ALA A 310 -48.74 5.47 0.01
CA ALA A 310 -47.28 5.59 -0.06
C ALA A 310 -46.72 4.53 -1.03
N SER A 311 -45.69 4.85 -1.81
CA SER A 311 -45.08 3.92 -2.75
C SER A 311 -43.60 4.18 -2.99
N SER A 312 -42.83 3.10 -3.13
CA SER A 312 -41.40 3.13 -3.42
C SER A 312 -41.12 3.00 -4.92
N GLN A 313 -39.96 3.46 -5.35
CA GLN A 313 -39.32 2.96 -6.57
C GLN A 313 -38.81 1.53 -6.34
N ALA A 314 -38.54 0.82 -7.45
CA ALA A 314 -37.97 -0.51 -7.42
C ALA A 314 -36.55 -0.49 -6.84
N ILE A 315 -36.31 -1.32 -5.83
CA ILE A 315 -35.01 -1.63 -5.26
C ILE A 315 -34.48 -2.86 -6.01
N TYR A 316 -33.35 -2.72 -6.70
CA TYR A 316 -32.74 -3.83 -7.44
C TYR A 316 -31.80 -4.63 -6.54
N LEU A 317 -31.91 -5.95 -6.60
CA LEU A 317 -31.22 -6.90 -5.74
C LEU A 317 -30.65 -8.03 -6.58
N ARG A 318 -29.43 -8.46 -6.26
CA ARG A 318 -28.83 -9.69 -6.79
C ARG A 318 -28.94 -10.80 -5.75
N VAL A 319 -29.73 -11.82 -6.05
CA VAL A 319 -29.97 -12.96 -5.16
C VAL A 319 -29.05 -14.10 -5.53
N PHE A 320 -28.52 -14.80 -4.53
CA PHE A 320 -27.64 -15.96 -4.67
C PHE A 320 -28.22 -17.16 -3.93
N SER A 321 -28.36 -18.28 -4.62
CA SER A 321 -28.87 -19.52 -4.03
C SER A 321 -27.76 -20.29 -3.33
N ARG A 322 -27.92 -20.55 -2.02
CA ARG A 322 -27.01 -21.46 -1.28
C ARG A 322 -26.96 -22.83 -1.94
N THR A 323 -28.11 -23.36 -2.36
CA THR A 323 -28.20 -24.69 -2.99
C THR A 323 -27.41 -24.75 -4.30
N GLU A 324 -27.47 -23.71 -5.14
CA GLU A 324 -26.68 -23.65 -6.36
C GLU A 324 -25.17 -23.55 -6.07
N MET A 325 -24.79 -22.71 -5.10
CA MET A 325 -23.41 -22.56 -4.64
C MET A 325 -22.85 -23.90 -4.15
N GLU A 326 -23.56 -24.59 -3.24
CA GLU A 326 -23.12 -25.87 -2.67
C GLU A 326 -23.07 -26.98 -3.74
N ASN A 327 -24.04 -27.04 -4.65
CA ASN A 327 -24.01 -28.00 -5.76
C ASN A 327 -22.79 -27.80 -6.65
N ARG A 328 -22.43 -26.54 -6.93
CA ARG A 328 -21.22 -26.22 -7.70
C ARG A 328 -19.97 -26.61 -6.93
N ARG A 329 -19.88 -26.26 -5.65
CA ARG A 329 -18.79 -26.64 -4.74
C ARG A 329 -18.58 -28.16 -4.68
N GLN A 330 -19.65 -28.94 -4.51
CA GLN A 330 -19.60 -30.41 -4.49
C GLN A 330 -19.14 -31.02 -5.82
N THR A 331 -19.48 -30.37 -6.94
CA THR A 331 -18.99 -30.79 -8.26
C THR A 331 -17.47 -30.59 -8.36
N LEU A 332 -16.98 -29.44 -7.90
CA LEU A 332 -15.55 -29.12 -7.90
C LEU A 332 -14.75 -29.98 -6.92
N LEU A 333 -15.30 -30.31 -5.75
CA LEU A 333 -14.67 -31.23 -4.79
C LEU A 333 -14.45 -32.63 -5.39
N LYS A 334 -15.43 -33.17 -6.12
CA LYS A 334 -15.27 -34.46 -6.81
C LYS A 334 -14.20 -34.41 -7.90
N GLU A 335 -14.10 -33.29 -8.59
CA GLU A 335 -13.07 -33.10 -9.62
C GLU A 335 -11.67 -32.94 -9.01
N LEU A 336 -11.56 -32.22 -7.89
CA LEU A 336 -10.35 -32.15 -7.07
C LEU A 336 -9.89 -33.56 -6.64
N GLU A 337 -10.78 -34.37 -6.06
CA GLU A 337 -10.48 -35.75 -5.66
C GLU A 337 -10.00 -36.62 -6.84
N ARG A 338 -10.63 -36.47 -8.01
CA ARG A 338 -10.23 -37.17 -9.22
C ARG A 338 -8.81 -36.77 -9.64
N LEU A 339 -8.50 -35.48 -9.64
CA LEU A 339 -7.19 -34.97 -10.04
C LEU A 339 -6.10 -35.30 -9.02
N ASP A 340 -6.40 -35.31 -7.72
CA ASP A 340 -5.47 -35.81 -6.69
C ASP A 340 -5.10 -37.28 -6.95
N ALA A 341 -6.07 -38.12 -7.30
CA ALA A 341 -5.82 -39.51 -7.62
C ALA A 341 -4.91 -39.65 -8.85
N VAL A 342 -5.10 -38.81 -9.87
CA VAL A 342 -4.20 -38.76 -11.05
C VAL A 342 -2.79 -38.29 -10.66
N ALA A 343 -2.69 -37.24 -9.84
CA ALA A 343 -1.41 -36.72 -9.35
C ALA A 343 -0.64 -37.78 -8.52
N ALA A 344 -1.34 -38.58 -7.72
CA ALA A 344 -0.76 -39.66 -6.93
C ALA A 344 -0.14 -40.79 -7.77
N GLU A 345 -0.54 -40.93 -9.04
CA GLU A 345 0.09 -41.88 -9.98
C GLU A 345 1.45 -41.39 -10.51
N GLY A 346 1.84 -40.14 -10.23
CA GLY A 346 3.15 -39.59 -10.59
C GLY A 346 3.31 -39.23 -12.06
N ARG A 347 2.21 -38.93 -12.78
CA ARG A 347 2.22 -38.60 -14.21
C ARG A 347 2.13 -37.07 -14.41
N GLY A 348 3.03 -36.52 -15.23
CA GLY A 348 3.09 -35.10 -15.59
C GLY A 348 3.88 -34.22 -14.62
N ASP A 349 3.72 -32.89 -14.69
CA ASP A 349 4.36 -31.97 -13.74
C ASP A 349 3.52 -31.87 -12.45
N VAL A 350 3.64 -32.91 -11.62
CA VAL A 350 2.89 -33.06 -10.37
C VAL A 350 3.16 -31.92 -9.39
N GLU A 351 4.36 -31.34 -9.40
CA GLU A 351 4.73 -30.23 -8.51
C GLU A 351 3.95 -28.96 -8.86
N MET A 352 3.86 -28.62 -10.15
CA MET A 352 3.04 -27.50 -10.62
C MET A 352 1.54 -27.75 -10.38
N ALA A 353 1.06 -28.96 -10.69
CA ALA A 353 -0.33 -29.34 -10.46
C ALA A 353 -0.72 -29.24 -8.98
N ARG A 354 0.17 -29.64 -8.07
CA ARG A 354 -0.06 -29.60 -6.62
C ARG A 354 -0.34 -28.20 -6.09
N VAL A 355 0.28 -27.16 -6.65
CA VAL A 355 -0.03 -25.76 -6.29
C VAL A 355 -1.50 -25.47 -6.55
N TYR A 356 -1.99 -25.76 -7.76
CA TYR A 356 -3.38 -25.54 -8.15
C TYR A 356 -4.35 -26.36 -7.29
N LEU A 357 -4.05 -27.64 -7.06
CA LEU A 357 -4.91 -28.54 -6.27
C LEU A 357 -4.97 -28.09 -4.79
N THR A 358 -3.86 -27.64 -4.23
CA THR A 358 -3.80 -27.15 -2.85
C THR A 358 -4.55 -25.84 -2.69
N THR A 359 -4.37 -24.90 -3.62
CA THR A 359 -5.17 -23.66 -3.64
C THR A 359 -6.66 -23.97 -3.80
N ALA A 360 -7.05 -24.82 -4.76
CA ALA A 360 -8.43 -25.23 -4.94
C ALA A 360 -9.03 -25.83 -3.66
N ARG A 361 -8.28 -26.69 -2.96
CA ARG A 361 -8.70 -27.27 -1.69
C ARG A 361 -8.97 -26.23 -0.61
N MET A 362 -8.04 -25.30 -0.40
CA MET A 362 -8.19 -24.25 0.61
C MET A 362 -9.48 -23.44 0.41
N PHE A 363 -9.78 -23.08 -0.84
CA PHE A 363 -10.97 -22.31 -1.17
C PHE A 363 -12.26 -23.14 -1.06
N LEU A 364 -12.26 -24.39 -1.54
CA LEU A 364 -13.43 -25.25 -1.43
C LEU A 364 -13.71 -25.67 0.02
N ASP A 365 -12.71 -26.00 0.81
CA ASP A 365 -12.91 -26.53 2.17
C ASP A 365 -13.28 -25.44 3.17
N GLN A 366 -12.81 -24.20 2.95
CA GLN A 366 -12.93 -23.13 3.94
C GLN A 366 -13.40 -21.82 3.32
N TYR A 367 -12.61 -21.20 2.44
CA TYR A 367 -12.77 -19.76 2.17
C TYR A 367 -14.05 -19.37 1.43
N VAL A 368 -14.54 -20.19 0.49
CA VAL A 368 -15.82 -19.95 -0.18
C VAL A 368 -16.97 -19.95 0.84
N LEU A 369 -16.91 -20.84 1.83
CA LEU A 369 -17.92 -20.93 2.89
C LEU A 369 -17.81 -19.76 3.86
N GLU A 370 -16.59 -19.33 4.22
CA GLU A 370 -16.39 -18.14 5.06
C GLU A 370 -16.94 -16.88 4.38
N ASP A 371 -16.69 -16.71 3.08
CA ASP A 371 -17.20 -15.58 2.31
C ASP A 371 -18.71 -15.59 2.17
N PHE A 372 -19.29 -16.77 1.90
CA PHE A 372 -20.73 -16.89 1.74
C PHE A 372 -21.46 -16.77 3.09
N ASP A 373 -21.02 -17.48 4.13
CA ASP A 373 -21.78 -17.65 5.37
C ASP A 373 -21.47 -16.59 6.41
N GLN A 374 -20.19 -16.26 6.58
CA GLN A 374 -19.74 -15.38 7.66
C GLN A 374 -19.70 -13.93 7.19
N GLN A 375 -19.08 -13.68 6.03
CA GLN A 375 -18.90 -12.33 5.51
C GLN A 375 -20.04 -11.87 4.61
N ARG A 376 -20.91 -12.79 4.18
CA ARG A 376 -22.06 -12.54 3.29
C ARG A 376 -21.68 -11.83 1.99
N LYS A 377 -20.52 -12.16 1.43
CA LYS A 377 -20.01 -11.66 0.14
C LYS A 377 -20.32 -12.68 -0.97
N TYR A 378 -21.60 -12.81 -1.29
CA TYR A 378 -22.12 -13.90 -2.11
C TYR A 378 -21.57 -13.89 -3.55
N SER A 379 -21.46 -12.70 -4.13
CA SER A 379 -20.86 -12.54 -5.46
C SER A 379 -19.40 -12.98 -5.50
N ILE A 380 -18.64 -12.67 -4.45
CA ILE A 380 -17.24 -13.06 -4.30
C ILE A 380 -17.12 -14.57 -4.16
N ALA A 381 -17.84 -15.20 -3.23
CA ALA A 381 -17.83 -16.66 -3.06
C ALA A 381 -18.18 -17.40 -4.36
N THR A 382 -19.14 -16.88 -5.13
CA THR A 382 -19.52 -17.47 -6.43
C THR A 382 -18.43 -17.29 -7.50
N ASP A 383 -17.75 -16.14 -7.52
CA ASP A 383 -16.62 -15.87 -8.41
C ASP A 383 -15.38 -16.74 -8.04
N GLU A 384 -15.12 -16.91 -6.75
CA GLU A 384 -14.07 -17.80 -6.24
C GLU A 384 -14.30 -19.25 -6.72
N LEU A 385 -15.54 -19.76 -6.73
CA LEU A 385 -15.85 -21.08 -7.31
C LEU A 385 -15.54 -21.15 -8.81
N ALA A 386 -15.80 -20.09 -9.58
CA ALA A 386 -15.45 -20.02 -11.00
C ALA A 386 -13.93 -19.97 -11.21
N LYS A 387 -13.20 -19.27 -10.32
CA LYS A 387 -11.74 -19.25 -10.29
C LYS A 387 -11.17 -20.64 -9.97
N VAL A 388 -11.70 -21.33 -8.96
CA VAL A 388 -11.30 -22.71 -8.61
C VAL A 388 -11.48 -23.66 -9.78
N ASP A 389 -12.58 -23.58 -10.54
CA ASP A 389 -12.77 -24.39 -11.75
C ASP A 389 -11.63 -24.19 -12.76
N ARG A 390 -11.20 -22.93 -12.97
CA ARG A 390 -10.05 -22.63 -13.82
C ARG A 390 -8.75 -23.22 -13.25
N LEU A 391 -8.55 -23.18 -11.92
CA LEU A 391 -7.38 -23.80 -11.29
C LEU A 391 -7.34 -25.32 -11.52
N LEU A 392 -8.48 -26.02 -11.40
CA LEU A 392 -8.56 -27.46 -11.66
C LEU A 392 -8.27 -27.80 -13.13
N LEU A 393 -8.72 -26.95 -14.07
CA LEU A 393 -8.36 -27.08 -15.49
C LEU A 393 -6.85 -26.90 -15.74
N GLU A 394 -6.20 -25.94 -15.07
CA GLU A 394 -4.74 -25.80 -15.16
C GLU A 394 -4.02 -26.99 -14.50
N ALA A 395 -4.51 -27.50 -13.37
CA ALA A 395 -3.95 -28.69 -12.73
C ALA A 395 -4.00 -29.91 -13.68
N GLU A 396 -5.14 -30.14 -14.35
CA GLU A 396 -5.28 -31.21 -15.34
C GLU A 396 -4.30 -31.02 -16.51
N ARG A 397 -4.12 -29.78 -16.98
CA ARG A 397 -3.14 -29.49 -18.04
C ARG A 397 -1.72 -29.84 -17.60
N GLU A 398 -1.30 -29.47 -16.39
CA GLU A 398 0.04 -29.80 -15.90
C GLU A 398 0.24 -31.32 -15.71
N LEU A 399 -0.79 -32.04 -15.25
CA LEU A 399 -0.76 -33.51 -15.16
C LEU A 399 -0.74 -34.21 -16.52
N SER A 400 -1.21 -33.54 -17.58
CA SER A 400 -1.18 -34.07 -18.96
C SER A 400 0.13 -33.79 -19.70
N ARG A 401 0.95 -32.85 -19.21
CA ARG A 401 2.24 -32.50 -19.82
C ARG A 401 3.30 -33.55 -19.52
N PRO A 402 4.41 -33.58 -20.28
CA PRO A 402 5.59 -34.33 -19.86
C PRO A 402 6.08 -33.86 -18.49
N GLU A 403 6.70 -34.77 -17.73
CA GLU A 403 7.32 -34.45 -16.44
C GLU A 403 8.31 -33.29 -16.59
N GLY A 404 8.12 -32.24 -15.79
CA GLY A 404 8.96 -31.06 -15.76
C GLY A 404 10.29 -31.31 -15.04
N PRO A 405 11.26 -30.38 -15.16
CA PRO A 405 12.48 -30.46 -14.35
C PRO A 405 12.12 -30.31 -12.86
N ALA A 406 12.64 -31.22 -12.03
CA ALA A 406 12.43 -31.16 -10.59
C ALA A 406 13.00 -29.86 -10.00
N THR A 407 12.25 -29.23 -9.10
CA THR A 407 12.77 -28.09 -8.35
C THR A 407 13.90 -28.53 -7.42
N PRO A 408 14.98 -27.74 -7.27
CA PRO A 408 16.03 -28.05 -6.31
C PRO A 408 15.46 -28.28 -4.90
N GLY A 409 15.80 -29.42 -4.30
CA GLY A 409 15.40 -29.76 -2.93
C GLY A 409 16.05 -28.83 -1.90
N TYR A 410 15.32 -28.55 -0.83
CA TYR A 410 15.84 -27.87 0.36
C TYR A 410 15.97 -28.89 1.49
N ASP A 411 17.10 -28.85 2.20
CA ASP A 411 17.37 -29.70 3.37
C ASP A 411 17.47 -28.79 4.59
N PRO A 412 16.45 -28.77 5.46
CA PRO A 412 16.40 -27.84 6.58
C PRO A 412 17.45 -28.12 7.66
N ASN A 413 18.21 -29.23 7.55
CA ASN A 413 19.31 -29.55 8.46
C ASN A 413 20.68 -29.06 7.93
N GLN A 414 20.74 -28.55 6.71
CA GLN A 414 21.93 -27.94 6.14
C GLN A 414 21.80 -26.41 6.12
N PRO A 415 22.89 -25.68 6.39
CA PRO A 415 22.84 -24.22 6.45
C PRO A 415 22.70 -23.63 5.04
N VAL A 416 22.02 -22.49 4.97
CA VAL A 416 22.09 -21.59 3.82
C VAL A 416 23.21 -20.58 4.08
N GLU A 417 24.11 -20.43 3.11
CA GLU A 417 25.26 -19.52 3.18
C GLU A 417 25.12 -18.39 2.16
N VAL A 418 25.88 -17.30 2.33
CA VAL A 418 26.04 -16.28 1.30
C VAL A 418 27.40 -16.48 0.64
N ARG A 419 27.43 -16.64 -0.69
CA ARG A 419 28.66 -16.81 -1.47
C ARG A 419 28.49 -16.14 -2.82
N ASN A 420 29.46 -15.31 -3.20
CA ASN A 420 29.43 -14.54 -4.46
C ASN A 420 28.08 -13.88 -4.65
N ASP A 421 27.65 -13.07 -3.68
CA ASP A 421 26.44 -12.23 -3.70
C ASP A 421 25.06 -12.89 -3.78
N VAL A 422 25.00 -14.21 -3.77
CA VAL A 422 23.74 -14.99 -3.71
C VAL A 422 23.69 -15.85 -2.45
N PHE A 423 22.48 -16.26 -2.08
CA PHE A 423 22.32 -17.37 -1.15
C PHE A 423 22.68 -18.69 -1.84
N VAL A 424 23.32 -19.58 -1.10
CA VAL A 424 23.77 -20.89 -1.57
C VAL A 424 23.31 -21.96 -0.58
N HIS A 425 22.69 -23.01 -1.12
CA HIS A 425 22.28 -24.21 -0.39
C HIS A 425 22.82 -25.44 -1.13
N GLN A 426 23.52 -26.33 -0.41
CA GLN A 426 24.14 -27.52 -1.00
C GLN A 426 24.99 -27.21 -2.26
N ASP A 427 25.83 -26.17 -2.17
CA ASP A 427 26.69 -25.65 -3.25
C ASP A 427 25.98 -25.16 -4.51
N LYS A 428 24.66 -24.91 -4.44
CA LYS A 428 23.86 -24.35 -5.54
C LYS A 428 23.26 -23.00 -5.15
N PRO A 429 23.17 -22.02 -6.08
CA PRO A 429 22.39 -20.81 -5.85
C PRO A 429 20.97 -21.16 -5.40
N PHE A 430 20.49 -20.45 -4.39
CA PHE A 430 19.24 -20.71 -3.71
C PHE A 430 18.44 -19.41 -3.56
N VAL A 431 17.14 -19.46 -3.87
CA VAL A 431 16.22 -18.33 -3.64
C VAL A 431 15.14 -18.75 -2.68
N MET A 432 14.82 -17.89 -1.73
CA MET A 432 13.79 -18.10 -0.71
C MET A 432 12.53 -17.32 -1.11
N ILE A 433 11.41 -18.01 -1.27
CA ILE A 433 10.13 -17.39 -1.60
C ILE A 433 9.05 -18.02 -0.74
N GLY A 434 8.19 -17.18 -0.16
CA GLY A 434 7.04 -17.64 0.60
C GLY A 434 6.25 -16.53 1.26
N PRO A 435 5.28 -16.87 2.12
CA PRO A 435 4.45 -15.86 2.78
C PRO A 435 5.17 -15.16 3.93
N LEU A 436 4.75 -13.92 4.22
CA LEU A 436 4.88 -13.33 5.54
C LEU A 436 3.61 -13.65 6.35
N ALA A 437 3.80 -14.28 7.51
CA ALA A 437 2.77 -14.51 8.52
C ALA A 437 3.17 -13.88 9.85
N TRP A 438 2.28 -13.09 10.45
CA TRP A 438 2.44 -12.54 11.80
C TRP A 438 1.54 -13.27 12.81
N GLY A 439 1.91 -13.33 14.09
CA GLY A 439 1.12 -14.05 15.10
C GLY A 439 1.23 -15.59 15.03
N ASP A 440 0.10 -16.30 14.95
CA ASP A 440 0.11 -17.76 14.72
C ASP A 440 0.27 -18.01 13.22
N ALA A 441 1.35 -18.69 12.84
CA ALA A 441 1.74 -18.96 11.46
C ALA A 441 1.63 -20.44 11.08
N ASP A 442 1.05 -21.26 11.97
CA ASP A 442 1.02 -22.72 11.82
C ASP A 442 0.25 -23.16 10.56
N ASP A 443 -0.83 -22.46 10.20
CA ASP A 443 -1.63 -22.73 9.00
C ASP A 443 -0.83 -22.41 7.73
N ALA A 444 -0.15 -21.26 7.68
CA ALA A 444 0.76 -20.89 6.59
C ALA A 444 1.87 -21.93 6.42
N ILE A 445 2.52 -22.31 7.52
CA ILE A 445 3.61 -23.29 7.53
C ILE A 445 3.11 -24.67 7.07
N ALA A 446 1.88 -25.05 7.41
CA ALA A 446 1.33 -26.35 7.06
C ALA A 446 1.16 -26.56 5.55
N VAL A 447 0.90 -25.50 4.78
CA VAL A 447 0.58 -25.58 3.35
C VAL A 447 1.59 -24.91 2.41
N ALA A 448 2.50 -24.07 2.92
CA ALA A 448 3.41 -23.28 2.08
C ALA A 448 4.22 -24.13 1.08
N GLY A 449 4.71 -25.30 1.49
CA GLY A 449 5.45 -26.22 0.61
C GLY A 449 4.60 -26.76 -0.54
N ASP A 450 3.36 -27.16 -0.26
CA ASP A 450 2.41 -27.64 -1.28
C ASP A 450 1.93 -26.50 -2.21
N LEU A 451 1.99 -25.24 -1.75
CA LEU A 451 1.79 -24.03 -2.55
C LEU A 451 3.02 -23.61 -3.37
N GLY A 452 4.10 -24.39 -3.39
CA GLY A 452 5.29 -24.12 -4.20
C GLY A 452 6.32 -23.17 -3.57
N PHE A 453 6.10 -22.77 -2.31
CA PHE A 453 7.03 -21.95 -1.54
C PHE A 453 8.09 -22.81 -0.84
N ASN A 454 9.19 -22.19 -0.41
CA ASN A 454 10.27 -22.85 0.34
C ASN A 454 10.74 -22.05 1.55
N ALA A 455 10.09 -20.93 1.86
CA ALA A 455 10.42 -20.07 2.98
C ALA A 455 9.18 -19.53 3.68
N ILE A 456 9.36 -18.99 4.88
CA ILE A 456 8.34 -18.29 5.65
C ILE A 456 9.00 -17.16 6.46
N VAL A 457 8.35 -16.00 6.56
CA VAL A 457 8.61 -15.05 7.67
C VAL A 457 7.58 -15.27 8.74
N SER A 458 8.07 -15.47 9.96
CA SER A 458 7.24 -15.41 11.16
C SER A 458 7.66 -14.21 12.00
N GLU A 459 6.68 -13.35 12.33
CA GLU A 459 6.91 -12.33 13.34
C GLU A 459 6.88 -12.93 14.75
N ALA A 460 7.93 -12.65 15.52
CA ALA A 460 8.07 -13.09 16.90
C ALA A 460 8.08 -11.89 17.87
N PRO A 461 7.25 -11.90 18.93
CA PRO A 461 7.34 -10.92 19.99
C PRO A 461 8.71 -10.95 20.67
N LEU A 462 9.23 -9.77 21.03
CA LEU A 462 10.52 -9.70 21.73
C LEU A 462 10.52 -10.46 23.06
N GLY A 463 11.62 -11.16 23.32
CA GLY A 463 11.82 -11.95 24.53
C GLY A 463 11.04 -13.26 24.61
N LYS A 464 10.26 -13.62 23.57
CA LYS A 464 9.60 -14.93 23.46
C LYS A 464 10.46 -15.91 22.65
N PRO A 465 10.46 -17.20 22.98
CA PRO A 465 11.16 -18.20 22.16
C PRO A 465 10.57 -18.30 20.76
N VAL A 466 11.43 -18.39 19.75
CA VAL A 466 11.03 -18.61 18.34
C VAL A 466 10.94 -20.09 17.96
N GLN A 467 11.23 -20.96 18.92
CA GLN A 467 11.44 -22.40 18.73
C GLN A 467 10.30 -23.10 18.00
N ARG A 468 9.04 -22.88 18.40
CA ARG A 468 7.87 -23.54 17.78
C ARG A 468 7.83 -23.32 16.27
N TYR A 469 7.97 -22.08 15.82
CA TYR A 469 7.88 -21.73 14.39
C TYR A 469 9.07 -22.29 13.60
N VAL A 470 10.28 -22.20 14.16
CA VAL A 470 11.50 -22.73 13.53
C VAL A 470 11.44 -24.25 13.41
N GLU A 471 10.99 -24.96 14.46
CA GLU A 471 10.87 -26.43 14.45
C GLU A 471 9.76 -26.90 13.51
N LEU A 472 8.60 -26.25 13.53
CA LEU A 472 7.49 -26.59 12.63
C LEU A 472 7.87 -26.35 11.16
N ALA A 473 8.51 -25.21 10.85
CA ALA A 473 9.02 -24.95 9.52
C ALA A 473 10.08 -25.98 9.09
N ARG A 474 10.96 -26.41 10.01
CA ARG A 474 11.95 -27.46 9.77
C ARG A 474 11.27 -28.78 9.41
N GLU A 475 10.22 -29.17 10.13
CA GLU A 475 9.44 -30.39 9.86
C GLU A 475 8.72 -30.36 8.51
N ARG A 476 8.36 -29.15 8.04
CA ARG A 476 7.75 -28.91 6.72
C ARG A 476 8.75 -28.64 5.61
N GLY A 477 10.05 -28.65 5.89
CA GLY A 477 11.09 -28.40 4.89
C GLY A 477 11.10 -26.97 4.38
N LEU A 478 10.91 -25.98 5.26
CA LEU A 478 10.91 -24.56 4.94
C LEU A 478 12.09 -23.85 5.59
N ALA A 479 12.70 -22.93 4.84
CA ALA A 479 13.61 -21.93 5.39
C ALA A 479 12.81 -20.91 6.22
N THR A 480 13.37 -20.48 7.34
CA THR A 480 12.73 -19.54 8.27
C THR A 480 13.50 -18.25 8.33
N LEU A 481 12.79 -17.15 8.15
CA LEU A 481 13.23 -15.82 8.52
C LEU A 481 12.36 -15.36 9.68
N VAL A 482 12.97 -14.68 10.66
CA VAL A 482 12.24 -14.18 11.83
C VAL A 482 12.24 -12.67 11.83
N LEU A 483 11.06 -12.05 11.94
CA LEU A 483 10.93 -10.64 12.25
C LEU A 483 10.79 -10.45 13.76
N MET A 484 11.73 -9.73 14.37
CA MET A 484 11.63 -9.43 15.79
C MET A 484 10.74 -8.21 16.02
N GLY A 485 9.80 -8.33 16.96
CA GLY A 485 8.83 -7.29 17.35
C GLY A 485 9.43 -6.08 18.07
N SER A 486 10.60 -5.57 17.65
CA SER A 486 11.26 -4.43 18.29
C SER A 486 10.49 -3.12 18.20
N HIS A 487 9.51 -3.05 17.31
CA HIS A 487 8.58 -1.95 17.16
C HIS A 487 7.45 -1.94 18.23
N TYR A 488 7.26 -3.02 19.00
CA TYR A 488 6.33 -3.12 20.13
C TYR A 488 7.06 -3.09 21.49
N PHE A 489 7.89 -2.07 21.72
CA PHE A 489 8.72 -2.00 22.92
C PHE A 489 7.91 -1.70 24.18
N ASN A 490 7.44 -2.76 24.84
CA ASN A 490 6.88 -2.71 26.19
C ASN A 490 7.96 -3.12 27.19
N VAL A 491 8.23 -2.26 28.19
CA VAL A 491 9.22 -2.55 29.23
C VAL A 491 8.76 -3.77 30.03
N PRO A 492 9.52 -4.89 30.08
CA PRO A 492 9.13 -6.04 30.88
C PRO A 492 9.00 -5.70 32.36
N GLU A 493 8.13 -6.43 33.05
CA GLU A 493 7.94 -6.29 34.49
C GLU A 493 9.26 -6.47 35.26
N GLU A 494 10.14 -7.37 34.82
CA GLU A 494 11.46 -7.58 35.44
C GLU A 494 12.42 -6.38 35.29
N TYR A 495 12.13 -5.43 34.40
CA TYR A 495 12.88 -4.19 34.18
C TYR A 495 12.14 -2.93 34.64
N ALA A 496 10.92 -3.08 35.16
CA ALA A 496 10.12 -1.96 35.63
C ALA A 496 10.87 -1.15 36.69
N GLY A 497 11.03 0.15 36.45
CA GLY A 497 11.69 1.09 37.37
C GLY A 497 13.21 0.89 37.55
N LYS A 498 13.88 0.07 36.72
CA LYS A 498 15.35 -0.11 36.78
C LYS A 498 16.13 0.93 35.99
N PHE A 499 15.50 1.55 35.01
CA PHE A 499 16.11 2.49 34.08
C PHE A 499 15.15 3.64 33.83
N ASP A 500 15.65 4.87 33.97
CA ASP A 500 14.84 6.09 33.85
C ASP A 500 14.89 6.69 32.43
N ASP A 501 15.68 6.12 31.52
CA ASP A 501 16.00 6.68 30.21
C ASP A 501 15.64 5.78 29.02
N LEU A 502 14.84 4.72 29.25
CA LEU A 502 14.48 3.73 28.23
C LEU A 502 13.71 4.36 27.05
N THR A 503 12.79 5.25 27.37
CA THR A 503 11.97 5.99 26.41
C THR A 503 12.00 7.46 26.79
N LEU A 504 12.13 8.35 25.81
CA LEU A 504 12.03 9.79 26.01
C LEU A 504 10.97 10.33 25.04
N PRO A 505 10.12 11.29 25.47
CA PRO A 505 9.14 11.92 24.57
C PRO A 505 9.78 12.53 23.32
N GLU A 506 11.05 12.92 23.42
CA GLU A 506 11.80 13.59 22.37
C GLU A 506 12.62 12.65 21.50
N THR A 507 12.54 11.33 21.65
CA THR A 507 13.34 10.40 20.83
C THR A 507 12.54 9.20 20.40
N GLY A 508 12.84 8.70 19.20
CA GLY A 508 12.19 7.52 18.64
C GLY A 508 11.25 7.87 17.48
N HIS A 509 10.71 6.83 16.85
CA HIS A 509 9.72 6.90 15.78
C HIS A 509 9.02 5.54 15.64
N VAL A 510 8.11 5.41 14.67
CA VAL A 510 7.60 4.11 14.19
C VAL A 510 8.77 3.17 13.93
N GLY A 511 8.67 1.94 14.44
CA GLY A 511 9.69 0.90 14.29
C GLY A 511 10.83 0.94 15.33
N LEU A 512 11.08 2.08 16.00
CA LEU A 512 12.10 2.26 17.05
C LEU A 512 11.63 3.26 18.13
N PRO A 513 10.67 2.89 19.01
CA PRO A 513 10.01 3.83 19.93
C PRO A 513 10.79 4.12 21.24
N TYR A 514 12.09 3.85 21.29
CA TYR A 514 12.92 3.95 22.50
C TYR A 514 14.23 4.70 22.26
N ASN A 515 14.89 5.06 23.36
CA ASN A 515 16.17 5.76 23.32
C ASN A 515 17.32 4.78 22.99
N ILE A 516 17.82 4.81 21.75
CA ILE A 516 18.90 3.92 21.27
C ILE A 516 20.26 4.17 21.94
N LEU A 517 20.40 5.28 22.67
CA LEU A 517 21.59 5.59 23.47
C LEU A 517 21.51 5.07 24.92
N SER A 518 20.36 4.57 25.36
CA SER A 518 20.18 4.02 26.72
C SER A 518 20.91 2.68 26.87
N GLU A 519 21.72 2.56 27.93
CA GLU A 519 22.30 1.26 28.32
C GLU A 519 21.23 0.30 28.84
N GLY A 520 20.13 0.82 29.37
CA GLY A 520 18.97 0.02 29.77
C GLY A 520 18.32 -0.68 28.57
N VAL A 521 18.12 0.05 27.47
CA VAL A 521 17.62 -0.53 26.21
C VAL A 521 18.58 -1.61 25.70
N ARG A 522 19.90 -1.34 25.70
CA ARG A 522 20.91 -2.34 25.28
C ARG A 522 20.89 -3.59 26.17
N THR A 523 20.75 -3.41 27.49
CA THR A 523 20.63 -4.52 28.44
C THR A 523 19.39 -5.37 28.15
N ILE A 524 18.23 -4.75 27.95
CA ILE A 524 16.98 -5.45 27.65
C ILE A 524 17.07 -6.21 26.33
N MET A 525 17.59 -5.58 25.28
CA MET A 525 17.75 -6.21 23.96
C MET A 525 18.67 -7.42 24.01
N ARG A 526 19.83 -7.31 24.67
CA ARG A 526 20.76 -8.43 24.86
C ARG A 526 20.07 -9.65 25.48
N ASP A 527 19.33 -9.42 26.56
CA ASP A 527 18.64 -10.48 27.29
C ASP A 527 17.48 -11.09 26.48
N TRP A 528 16.78 -10.28 25.68
CA TRP A 528 15.71 -10.76 24.81
C TRP A 528 16.21 -11.58 23.64
N TYR A 529 17.25 -11.11 22.94
CA TYR A 529 17.87 -11.85 21.83
C TYR A 529 18.47 -13.18 22.30
N GLY A 530 19.14 -13.19 23.45
CA GLY A 530 19.64 -14.42 24.05
C GLY A 530 18.53 -15.43 24.36
N ARG A 531 17.42 -14.98 24.98
CA ARG A 531 16.26 -15.84 25.26
C ARG A 531 15.55 -16.36 24.00
N ALA A 532 15.42 -15.51 22.99
CA ALA A 532 14.72 -15.86 21.76
C ALA A 532 15.47 -16.95 20.98
N PHE A 533 16.80 -16.83 20.88
CA PHE A 533 17.59 -17.63 19.93
C PHE A 533 18.42 -18.77 20.53
N GLU A 534 18.71 -18.76 21.84
CA GLU A 534 19.44 -19.88 22.47
C GLU A 534 18.79 -21.26 22.21
N PRO A 535 17.45 -21.43 22.26
CA PRO A 535 16.81 -22.73 21.98
C PRO A 535 17.02 -23.22 20.53
N VAL A 536 17.22 -22.30 19.59
CA VAL A 536 17.28 -22.60 18.15
C VAL A 536 18.69 -22.48 17.56
N ARG A 537 19.73 -22.28 18.38
CA ARG A 537 21.12 -22.08 17.91
C ARG A 537 21.70 -23.16 16.99
N SER A 538 21.12 -24.36 17.00
CA SER A 538 21.53 -25.51 16.18
C SER A 538 20.66 -25.75 14.95
N HIS A 539 19.60 -24.95 14.75
CA HIS A 539 18.66 -25.11 13.66
C HIS A 539 19.18 -24.40 12.40
N GLY A 540 19.60 -25.20 11.41
CA GLY A 540 20.11 -24.70 10.13
C GLY A 540 19.06 -24.01 9.25
N ASN A 541 17.77 -24.22 9.54
CA ASN A 541 16.68 -23.60 8.79
C ASN A 541 16.34 -22.18 9.24
N LEU A 542 16.89 -21.67 10.34
CA LEU A 542 16.82 -20.24 10.66
C LEU A 542 17.90 -19.50 9.85
N VAL A 543 17.50 -18.93 8.71
CA VAL A 543 18.42 -18.34 7.73
C VAL A 543 18.70 -16.87 8.02
N ALA A 544 17.67 -16.08 8.35
CA ALA A 544 17.81 -14.65 8.57
C ALA A 544 16.97 -14.12 9.74
N VAL A 545 17.45 -13.04 10.37
CA VAL A 545 16.78 -12.33 11.45
C VAL A 545 16.63 -10.85 11.08
N CYS A 546 15.39 -10.39 11.00
CA CYS A 546 15.04 -8.98 10.83
C CYS A 546 14.95 -8.31 12.20
N THR A 547 15.81 -7.32 12.46
CA THR A 547 15.91 -6.68 13.79
C THR A 547 14.87 -5.60 14.05
N ALA A 548 14.27 -5.02 13.00
CA ALA A 548 13.24 -4.00 13.10
C ALA A 548 12.35 -3.97 11.86
N ASN A 549 11.08 -3.60 12.08
CA ASN A 549 10.08 -3.41 11.04
C ASN A 549 10.00 -1.94 10.67
N GLU A 550 10.34 -1.60 9.42
CA GLU A 550 10.18 -0.26 8.85
C GLU A 550 10.63 0.88 9.77
N PRO A 551 11.85 0.82 10.35
CA PRO A 551 12.23 1.77 11.37
C PRO A 551 12.50 3.16 10.78
N GLY A 552 11.97 4.18 11.45
CA GLY A 552 12.48 5.55 11.40
C GLY A 552 13.16 5.92 12.71
N TYR A 553 13.86 7.05 12.77
CA TYR A 553 14.34 7.57 14.05
C TYR A 553 14.36 9.10 14.13
N GLY A 554 13.54 9.65 15.03
CA GLY A 554 13.47 11.07 15.32
C GLY A 554 14.18 11.45 16.62
N VAL A 555 14.69 12.67 16.67
CA VAL A 555 15.25 13.29 17.88
C VAL A 555 14.75 14.71 17.94
N GLY A 556 14.21 15.12 19.07
CA GLY A 556 13.69 16.45 19.36
C GLY A 556 14.70 17.33 20.09
N PRO A 557 14.43 18.65 20.16
CA PRO A 557 15.39 19.63 20.67
C PRO A 557 15.66 19.52 22.17
N GLN A 558 14.87 18.77 22.95
CA GLN A 558 15.11 18.60 24.39
C GLN A 558 15.80 17.28 24.76
N ALA A 559 16.22 16.47 23.76
CA ALA A 559 16.84 15.16 23.98
C ALA A 559 18.28 15.25 24.54
N LYS A 560 18.42 15.40 25.86
CA LYS A 560 19.73 15.62 26.52
C LYS A 560 20.80 14.53 26.28
N PRO A 561 20.47 13.22 26.17
CA PRO A 561 21.47 12.22 25.79
C PRO A 561 22.09 12.50 24.41
N PHE A 562 21.27 12.91 23.44
CA PHE A 562 21.71 13.24 22.09
C PHE A 562 22.47 14.57 22.04
N GLU A 563 22.13 15.54 22.89
CA GLU A 563 22.90 16.77 23.05
C GLU A 563 24.36 16.45 23.44
N THR A 564 24.53 15.62 24.46
CA THR A 564 25.85 15.22 24.95
C THR A 564 26.62 14.41 23.89
N ALA A 565 25.92 13.50 23.20
CA ALA A 565 26.53 12.70 22.14
C ALA A 565 26.97 13.56 20.94
N PHE A 566 26.15 14.53 20.52
CA PHE A 566 26.47 15.43 19.42
C PHE A 566 27.67 16.32 19.73
N ARG A 567 27.77 16.85 20.96
CA ARG A 567 28.94 17.65 21.39
C ARG A 567 30.25 16.89 21.22
N ARG A 568 30.28 15.63 21.67
CA ARG A 568 31.45 14.76 21.53
C ARG A 568 31.77 14.43 20.07
N TRP A 569 30.73 14.14 19.29
CA TRP A 569 30.88 13.88 17.87
C TRP A 569 31.45 15.11 17.14
N ALA A 570 30.90 16.30 17.38
CA ALA A 570 31.38 17.55 16.80
C ALA A 570 32.83 17.85 17.19
N GLN A 571 33.20 17.63 18.46
CA GLN A 571 34.57 17.78 18.94
C GLN A 571 35.55 16.80 18.25
N SER A 572 35.09 15.59 17.91
CA SER A 572 35.92 14.64 17.16
C SER A 572 36.05 15.01 15.68
N ARG A 573 35.04 15.69 15.11
CA ARG A 573 34.99 16.09 13.70
C ARG A 573 35.74 17.39 13.42
N TYR A 574 35.72 18.32 14.38
CA TYR A 574 36.29 19.65 14.29
C TYR A 574 37.38 19.85 15.34
N ALA A 575 38.59 20.21 14.91
CA ALA A 575 39.72 20.42 15.81
C ALA A 575 39.47 21.53 16.86
N THR A 576 38.64 22.53 16.54
CA THR A 576 38.27 23.64 17.43
C THR A 576 36.81 24.05 17.22
N ILE A 577 36.20 24.68 18.23
CA ILE A 577 34.84 25.23 18.09
C ILE A 577 34.79 26.34 17.03
N ASP A 578 35.87 27.12 16.86
CA ASP A 578 35.95 28.14 15.81
C ASP A 578 35.83 27.54 14.40
N ALA A 579 36.41 26.36 14.18
CA ALA A 579 36.28 25.64 12.92
C ALA A 579 34.84 25.17 12.67
N ALA A 580 34.17 24.65 13.71
CA ALA A 580 32.76 24.26 13.63
C ALA A 580 31.86 25.50 13.39
N ASN A 581 32.09 26.60 14.13
CA ASN A 581 31.39 27.86 13.96
C ASN A 581 31.54 28.42 12.54
N ALA A 582 32.74 28.36 11.97
CA ALA A 582 33.00 28.77 10.59
C ALA A 582 32.39 27.82 9.53
N ALA A 583 32.16 26.55 9.87
CA ALA A 583 31.45 25.61 9.00
C ALA A 583 29.93 25.84 9.04
N TRP A 584 29.39 25.99 10.24
CA TRP A 584 27.95 26.08 10.48
C TRP A 584 27.39 27.50 10.40
N GLU A 585 28.23 28.51 10.24
CA GLU A 585 27.85 29.93 10.29
C GLU A 585 27.20 30.28 11.65
N SER A 586 27.90 29.92 12.73
CA SER A 586 27.43 30.09 14.10
C SER A 586 28.49 30.71 15.01
N SER A 587 28.19 30.81 16.31
CA SER A 587 29.03 31.52 17.29
C SER A 587 28.99 30.87 18.69
N PHE A 588 28.95 29.54 18.76
CA PHE A 588 29.02 28.82 20.04
C PHE A 588 30.36 29.09 20.75
N ALA A 589 30.31 29.35 22.06
CA ALA A 589 31.51 29.69 22.83
C ALA A 589 32.47 28.49 23.05
N SER A 590 31.93 27.28 23.10
CA SER A 590 32.67 26.02 23.16
C SER A 590 31.77 24.88 22.66
N PHE A 591 32.31 23.66 22.52
CA PHE A 591 31.48 22.49 22.21
C PHE A 591 30.44 22.22 23.31
N GLU A 592 30.80 22.41 24.58
CA GLU A 592 29.90 22.28 25.73
C GLU A 592 28.73 23.28 25.71
N ALA A 593 28.90 24.43 25.05
CA ALA A 593 27.87 25.44 24.91
C ALA A 593 26.86 25.15 23.80
N ILE A 594 27.02 24.07 23.02
CA ILE A 594 26.05 23.67 21.99
C ILE A 594 24.82 23.09 22.69
N GLU A 595 23.70 23.81 22.68
CA GLU A 595 22.40 23.29 23.14
C GLU A 595 21.57 22.83 21.94
N LEU A 596 20.88 21.69 22.07
CA LEU A 596 20.08 21.14 20.96
C LEU A 596 18.99 22.07 20.44
N PRO A 597 18.26 22.85 21.26
CA PRO A 597 17.27 23.80 20.74
C PRO A 597 17.91 24.82 19.77
N ALA A 598 19.05 25.40 20.17
CA ALA A 598 19.80 26.34 19.34
C ALA A 598 20.38 25.67 18.08
N LEU A 599 20.85 24.42 18.19
CA LEU A 599 21.30 23.65 17.03
C LEU A 599 20.16 23.38 16.05
N PHE A 600 18.98 22.98 16.53
CA PHE A 600 17.83 22.68 15.68
C PHE A 600 17.36 23.92 14.92
N GLU A 601 17.32 25.08 15.59
CA GLU A 601 17.10 26.37 14.94
C GLU A 601 18.19 26.66 13.89
N LEU A 602 19.46 26.41 14.22
CA LEU A 602 20.58 26.63 13.30
C LEU A 602 20.48 25.78 12.03
N ARG A 603 20.13 24.50 12.13
CA ARG A 603 19.99 23.60 10.98
C ARG A 603 18.90 24.04 10.00
N SER A 604 17.89 24.79 10.46
CA SER A 604 16.86 25.34 9.56
C SER A 604 17.40 26.40 8.60
N ARG A 605 18.56 26.98 8.90
CA ARG A 605 19.21 28.04 8.11
C ARG A 605 20.64 27.72 7.66
N SER A 606 21.27 26.68 8.20
CA SER A 606 22.64 26.27 7.91
C SER A 606 22.65 24.85 7.35
N GLN A 607 22.92 24.75 6.05
CA GLN A 607 23.05 23.47 5.33
C GLN A 607 24.13 22.58 5.93
N ALA A 608 25.28 23.18 6.29
CA ALA A 608 26.39 22.48 6.93
C ALA A 608 26.00 21.85 8.27
N ALA A 609 25.27 22.58 9.11
CA ALA A 609 24.79 22.06 10.39
C ALA A 609 23.73 20.97 10.20
N ALA A 610 22.83 21.12 9.23
CA ALA A 610 21.81 20.12 8.90
C ALA A 610 22.45 18.82 8.40
N TRP A 611 23.43 18.93 7.50
CA TRP A 611 24.20 17.80 6.98
C TRP A 611 24.94 17.06 8.09
N ASP A 612 25.71 17.77 8.93
CA ASP A 612 26.45 17.17 10.05
C ASP A 612 25.53 16.48 11.06
N TRP A 613 24.34 17.05 11.32
CA TRP A 613 23.35 16.38 12.15
C TRP A 613 22.83 15.08 11.53
N GLY A 614 22.52 15.08 10.22
CA GLY A 614 22.08 13.89 9.50
C GLY A 614 23.13 12.78 9.57
N VAL A 615 24.40 13.11 9.33
CA VAL A 615 25.53 12.17 9.46
C VAL A 615 25.66 11.65 10.90
N PHE A 616 25.67 12.54 11.89
CA PHE A 616 25.72 12.13 13.31
C PHE A 616 24.60 11.15 13.67
N LEU A 617 23.37 11.46 13.29
CA LEU A 617 22.22 10.62 13.63
C LEU A 617 22.29 9.27 12.94
N ALA A 618 22.63 9.24 11.64
CA ALA A 618 22.84 8.02 10.87
C ALA A 618 23.89 7.12 11.53
N GLU A 619 25.02 7.68 11.98
CA GLU A 619 26.05 6.93 12.69
C GLU A 619 25.53 6.33 14.00
N LYS A 620 24.75 7.07 14.80
CA LYS A 620 24.22 6.55 16.07
C LYS A 620 23.18 5.45 15.86
N VAL A 621 22.36 5.57 14.83
CA VAL A 621 21.42 4.50 14.45
C VAL A 621 22.19 3.28 13.94
N GLY A 622 23.18 3.47 13.06
CA GLY A 622 24.05 2.40 12.59
C GLY A 622 24.80 1.69 13.72
N ASP A 623 25.32 2.43 14.70
CA ASP A 623 25.97 1.88 15.91
C ASP A 623 25.01 1.02 16.76
N TYR A 624 23.73 1.40 16.79
CA TYR A 624 22.71 0.64 17.50
C TYR A 624 22.39 -0.67 16.78
N PHE A 625 22.18 -0.65 15.46
CA PHE A 625 21.93 -1.88 14.71
C PHE A 625 23.14 -2.80 14.65
N ALA A 626 24.36 -2.26 14.58
CA ALA A 626 25.58 -3.04 14.72
C ALA A 626 25.60 -3.82 16.04
N PHE A 627 25.21 -3.16 17.14
CA PHE A 627 25.07 -3.82 18.44
C PHE A 627 24.04 -4.96 18.41
N LEU A 628 22.86 -4.77 17.80
CA LEU A 628 21.86 -5.85 17.72
C LEU A 628 22.38 -7.05 16.92
N LYS A 629 23.01 -6.79 15.77
CA LYS A 629 23.66 -7.81 14.94
C LYS A 629 24.69 -8.61 15.74
N ASP A 630 25.57 -7.92 16.46
CA ASP A 630 26.60 -8.56 17.27
C ASP A 630 26.01 -9.42 18.40
N GLU A 631 24.92 -8.98 19.05
CA GLU A 631 24.22 -9.77 20.07
C GLU A 631 23.55 -11.03 19.48
N ILE A 632 22.95 -10.93 18.29
CA ILE A 632 22.37 -12.08 17.57
C ILE A 632 23.46 -13.10 17.23
N HIS A 633 24.59 -12.65 16.69
CA HIS A 633 25.70 -13.52 16.27
C HIS A 633 26.38 -14.28 17.41
N LYS A 634 26.19 -13.88 18.68
CA LYS A 634 26.62 -14.68 19.83
C LYS A 634 25.90 -16.02 19.92
N SER A 635 24.62 -16.07 19.55
CA SER A 635 23.80 -17.30 19.55
C SER A 635 23.72 -17.93 18.17
N LEU A 636 23.72 -17.10 17.11
CA LEU A 636 23.50 -17.49 15.72
C LEU A 636 24.62 -16.95 14.82
N PRO A 637 25.86 -17.49 14.89
CA PRO A 637 27.02 -16.93 14.18
C PRO A 637 26.94 -17.04 12.65
N ARG A 638 25.97 -17.80 12.11
CA ARG A 638 25.77 -18.00 10.67
C ARG A 638 24.50 -17.34 10.14
N ALA A 639 23.60 -16.88 11.02
CA ALA A 639 22.37 -16.26 10.59
C ALA A 639 22.68 -14.94 9.90
N GLN A 640 21.98 -14.69 8.80
CA GLN A 640 21.96 -13.36 8.23
C GLN A 640 21.13 -12.44 9.14
N VAL A 641 21.53 -11.20 9.20
CA VAL A 641 20.88 -10.13 9.96
C VAL A 641 20.59 -8.98 9.00
N HIS A 642 19.37 -8.48 9.07
CA HIS A 642 18.91 -7.36 8.25
C HIS A 642 17.91 -6.47 9.00
N ILE A 643 17.59 -5.34 8.40
CA ILE A 643 16.53 -4.42 8.82
C ILE A 643 15.56 -4.29 7.65
N LYS A 644 14.26 -4.30 7.92
CA LYS A 644 13.25 -4.08 6.88
C LYS A 644 13.16 -2.57 6.61
N LEU A 645 14.02 -2.04 5.76
CA LEU A 645 13.98 -0.63 5.37
C LEU A 645 12.91 -0.38 4.31
N ILE A 646 12.17 0.71 4.52
CA ILE A 646 11.28 1.29 3.52
C ILE A 646 12.13 1.68 2.30
N GLY A 647 11.67 1.32 1.10
CA GLY A 647 12.36 1.56 -0.17
C GLY A 647 12.57 3.04 -0.56
N GLU A 648 13.14 3.85 0.33
CA GLU A 648 13.47 5.26 0.15
C GLU A 648 14.98 5.47 0.28
N MET A 649 15.53 6.39 -0.52
CA MET A 649 16.96 6.72 -0.50
C MET A 649 17.23 7.94 0.39
N GLY A 650 18.31 7.99 1.16
CA GLY A 650 18.77 9.18 1.88
C GLY A 650 18.28 9.28 3.34
N PHE A 651 18.20 10.51 3.87
CA PHE A 651 17.94 10.74 5.30
C PHE A 651 16.44 10.84 5.68
N SER A 652 15.50 10.60 4.76
CA SER A 652 14.06 10.78 5.02
C SER A 652 13.52 9.84 6.09
N HIS A 653 14.00 8.59 6.10
CA HIS A 653 13.68 7.59 7.12
C HIS A 653 14.90 7.19 7.94
N LEU A 654 15.81 6.43 7.35
CA LEU A 654 17.12 6.09 7.88
C LEU A 654 18.12 6.09 6.75
N ASP A 655 19.37 6.49 7.03
CA ASP A 655 20.44 6.41 6.04
C ASP A 655 20.80 4.95 5.75
N GLU A 656 20.23 4.43 4.66
CA GLU A 656 20.33 3.06 4.22
C GLU A 656 21.79 2.62 4.05
N GLN A 657 22.65 3.49 3.51
CA GLN A 657 24.05 3.13 3.30
C GLN A 657 24.78 2.87 4.63
N THR A 658 24.58 3.75 5.62
CA THR A 658 25.21 3.60 6.95
C THR A 658 24.65 2.39 7.69
N VAL A 659 23.34 2.16 7.59
CA VAL A 659 22.67 1.01 8.22
C VAL A 659 23.14 -0.30 7.58
N PHE A 660 23.25 -0.38 6.25
CA PHE A 660 23.76 -1.56 5.55
C PHE A 660 25.22 -1.86 5.85
N ASP A 661 26.07 -0.83 5.93
CA ASP A 661 27.49 -1.00 6.22
C ASP A 661 27.72 -1.53 7.65
N ARG A 662 26.91 -1.09 8.63
CA ARG A 662 27.13 -1.37 10.05
C ARG A 662 26.22 -2.44 10.63
N GLY A 663 24.93 -2.40 10.32
CA GLY A 663 23.86 -3.17 10.96
C GLY A 663 23.47 -4.46 10.25
N GLU A 664 23.88 -4.65 9.00
CA GLU A 664 23.39 -5.76 8.17
C GLU A 664 24.49 -6.67 7.61
N THR A 665 24.09 -7.89 7.27
CA THR A 665 24.90 -8.87 6.53
C THR A 665 24.36 -9.17 5.14
N VAL A 666 23.10 -8.81 4.88
CA VAL A 666 22.37 -8.88 3.61
C VAL A 666 21.50 -7.63 3.52
N HIS A 667 21.19 -7.12 2.33
CA HIS A 667 20.40 -5.89 2.19
C HIS A 667 18.93 -6.16 2.51
N GLY A 668 18.43 -5.65 3.62
CA GLY A 668 17.05 -5.81 4.06
C GLY A 668 16.11 -4.70 3.56
N THR A 669 14.90 -5.07 3.14
CA THR A 669 13.89 -4.09 2.68
C THR A 669 12.45 -4.63 2.72
N ASP A 670 11.47 -3.74 2.55
CA ASP A 670 10.10 -4.02 2.06
C ASP A 670 9.91 -3.61 0.58
N GLY A 671 10.84 -2.83 0.03
CA GLY A 671 10.74 -2.22 -1.30
C GLY A 671 11.10 -3.21 -2.42
N GLY A 672 10.22 -3.35 -3.41
CA GLY A 672 10.41 -4.27 -4.54
C GLY A 672 10.72 -3.62 -5.89
N HIS A 673 10.79 -2.28 -5.97
CA HIS A 673 10.92 -1.59 -7.26
C HIS A 673 12.36 -1.60 -7.80
N ARG A 674 12.51 -1.75 -9.12
CA ARG A 674 13.81 -1.98 -9.78
C ARG A 674 14.92 -0.98 -9.46
N MET A 675 14.60 0.32 -9.40
CA MET A 675 15.60 1.37 -9.12
C MET A 675 16.20 1.21 -7.73
N TRP A 676 15.37 0.88 -6.75
CA TRP A 676 15.80 0.58 -5.39
C TRP A 676 16.66 -0.68 -5.34
N LEU A 677 16.23 -1.77 -5.97
CA LEU A 677 17.02 -3.02 -5.98
C LEU A 677 18.39 -2.83 -6.65
N ASP A 678 18.45 -2.12 -7.79
CA ASP A 678 19.70 -1.80 -8.46
C ASP A 678 20.59 -0.88 -7.59
N TYR A 679 19.98 0.02 -6.82
CA TYR A 679 20.66 0.87 -5.86
C TYR A 679 21.24 0.08 -4.68
N LEU A 680 20.47 -0.83 -4.06
CA LEU A 680 20.96 -1.73 -3.00
C LEU A 680 22.19 -2.51 -3.45
N LYS A 681 22.09 -3.12 -4.63
CA LYS A 681 23.20 -3.85 -5.26
C LYS A 681 24.37 -2.95 -5.69
N SER A 682 24.20 -1.62 -5.70
CA SER A 682 25.29 -0.66 -5.91
C SER A 682 25.95 -0.20 -4.60
N ILE A 683 25.27 -0.29 -3.46
CA ILE A 683 25.84 0.04 -2.14
C ILE A 683 26.89 -1.02 -1.75
N ASP A 684 26.51 -2.29 -1.86
CA ASP A 684 27.41 -3.42 -1.65
C ASP A 684 26.97 -4.57 -2.58
N PRO A 685 27.65 -4.77 -3.72
CA PRO A 685 27.28 -5.82 -4.66
C PRO A 685 27.48 -7.22 -4.08
N ALA A 686 28.28 -7.40 -3.02
CA ALA A 686 28.56 -8.71 -2.44
C ALA A 686 27.44 -9.25 -1.55
N LYS A 687 26.43 -8.43 -1.24
CA LYS A 687 25.28 -8.80 -0.42
C LYS A 687 24.06 -9.13 -1.29
N PRO A 688 23.34 -10.24 -1.01
CA PRO A 688 22.01 -10.49 -1.60
C PRO A 688 20.96 -9.56 -0.98
N VAL A 689 19.83 -9.39 -1.67
CA VAL A 689 18.68 -8.63 -1.15
C VAL A 689 17.66 -9.58 -0.49
N VAL A 690 17.18 -9.20 0.69
CA VAL A 690 16.08 -9.83 1.42
C VAL A 690 14.93 -8.83 1.50
N ASN A 691 13.89 -9.06 0.71
CA ASN A 691 12.62 -8.39 0.89
C ASN A 691 11.75 -9.23 1.83
N SER A 692 11.68 -8.80 3.09
CA SER A 692 10.96 -9.53 4.15
C SER A 692 9.50 -9.10 4.31
N GLU A 693 9.00 -8.20 3.46
CA GLU A 693 7.61 -7.76 3.37
C GLU A 693 7.30 -7.29 1.95
N TRP A 694 7.19 -8.26 1.05
CA TRP A 694 7.13 -7.99 -0.37
C TRP A 694 5.71 -7.62 -0.77
N HIS A 695 5.45 -6.32 -0.78
CA HIS A 695 4.17 -5.72 -1.12
C HIS A 695 3.78 -5.84 -2.59
N SER A 696 2.48 -5.67 -2.84
CA SER A 696 1.87 -5.49 -4.16
C SER A 696 2.00 -6.68 -5.12
N ILE A 697 2.37 -7.86 -4.60
CA ILE A 697 2.38 -9.10 -5.38
C ILE A 697 0.95 -9.63 -5.57
N LEU A 698 0.14 -9.65 -4.51
CA LEU A 698 -1.25 -10.12 -4.55
C LEU A 698 -2.21 -9.01 -4.13
N ASN A 699 -3.21 -8.76 -4.96
CA ASN A 699 -4.27 -7.77 -4.81
C ASN A 699 -5.38 -8.07 -5.85
N PRO A 700 -6.52 -7.35 -5.86
CA PRO A 700 -7.59 -7.62 -6.81
C PRO A 700 -7.17 -7.54 -8.29
N GLU A 701 -6.27 -6.62 -8.66
CA GLU A 701 -5.81 -6.48 -10.05
C GLU A 701 -4.96 -7.66 -10.51
N THR A 702 -4.11 -8.17 -9.63
CA THR A 702 -3.18 -9.28 -9.91
C THR A 702 -3.87 -10.64 -9.85
N ASP A 703 -4.94 -10.79 -9.07
CA ASP A 703 -5.79 -11.99 -9.12
C ASP A 703 -6.46 -12.18 -10.49
N GLU A 704 -6.85 -11.09 -11.14
CA GLU A 704 -7.38 -11.13 -12.51
C GLU A 704 -6.28 -11.23 -13.58
N ASN A 705 -5.01 -11.02 -13.21
CA ASN A 705 -3.88 -11.01 -14.14
C ASN A 705 -2.64 -11.77 -13.60
N PRO A 706 -2.65 -13.11 -13.68
CA PRO A 706 -1.54 -13.97 -13.26
C PRO A 706 -0.18 -13.63 -13.89
N ALA A 707 -0.18 -13.09 -15.11
CA ALA A 707 1.07 -12.68 -15.77
C ALA A 707 1.73 -11.50 -15.05
N ARG A 708 0.94 -10.60 -14.45
CA ARG A 708 1.47 -9.49 -13.64
C ARG A 708 2.11 -9.98 -12.33
N VAL A 709 1.56 -11.03 -11.70
CA VAL A 709 2.21 -11.71 -10.55
C VAL A 709 3.56 -12.26 -10.96
N ALA A 710 3.60 -13.03 -12.06
CA ALA A 710 4.82 -13.63 -12.56
C ALA A 710 5.88 -12.58 -12.95
N GLN A 711 5.45 -11.49 -13.59
CA GLN A 711 6.30 -10.37 -13.97
C GLN A 711 6.94 -9.70 -12.75
N ALA A 712 6.12 -9.29 -11.78
CA ALA A 712 6.60 -8.59 -10.58
C ALA A 712 7.59 -9.45 -9.80
N MET A 713 7.29 -10.75 -9.68
CA MET A 713 8.16 -11.69 -8.99
C MET A 713 9.48 -11.92 -9.74
N PHE A 714 9.41 -12.09 -11.06
CA PHE A 714 10.61 -12.26 -11.89
C PHE A 714 11.50 -11.02 -11.88
N GLU A 715 10.93 -9.82 -12.01
CA GLU A 715 11.66 -8.55 -12.00
C GLU A 715 12.50 -8.42 -10.73
N ALA A 716 11.91 -8.62 -9.55
CA ALA A 716 12.68 -8.45 -8.32
C ALA A 716 13.85 -9.45 -8.21
N VAL A 717 13.63 -10.72 -8.57
CA VAL A 717 14.69 -11.76 -8.56
C VAL A 717 15.78 -11.45 -9.57
N ALA A 718 15.42 -11.00 -10.78
CA ALA A 718 16.37 -10.58 -11.81
C ALA A 718 17.18 -9.33 -11.42
N HIS A 719 16.68 -8.52 -10.49
CA HIS A 719 17.38 -7.36 -9.93
C HIS A 719 18.16 -7.66 -8.64
N GLY A 720 18.29 -8.93 -8.25
CA GLY A 720 19.17 -9.36 -7.16
C GLY A 720 18.46 -9.78 -5.87
N LEU A 721 17.14 -9.95 -5.90
CA LEU A 721 16.40 -10.53 -4.77
C LEU A 721 16.79 -12.00 -4.55
N GLY A 722 17.29 -12.28 -3.35
CA GLY A 722 17.63 -13.63 -2.89
C GLY A 722 16.61 -14.22 -1.91
N ALA A 723 15.82 -13.37 -1.26
CA ALA A 723 14.65 -13.79 -0.48
C ALA A 723 13.48 -12.80 -0.67
N GLY A 724 12.30 -13.29 -1.06
CA GLY A 724 11.09 -12.49 -1.23
C GLY A 724 9.90 -13.08 -0.47
N LEU A 725 9.44 -12.36 0.55
CA LEU A 725 8.43 -12.86 1.49
C LEU A 725 7.15 -12.05 1.36
N ILE A 726 6.15 -12.62 0.68
CA ILE A 726 4.97 -11.93 0.18
C ILE A 726 4.07 -11.48 1.33
N TRP A 727 3.80 -10.17 1.37
CA TRP A 727 2.81 -9.58 2.24
C TRP A 727 1.41 -9.78 1.65
N GLN A 728 0.46 -10.45 2.32
CA GLN A 728 0.57 -11.17 3.60
C GLN A 728 -0.37 -12.39 3.68
N TRP A 729 -0.06 -13.37 4.52
CA TRP A 729 -0.82 -14.63 4.61
C TRP A 729 -2.29 -14.46 5.05
N HIS A 730 -2.54 -13.67 6.10
CA HIS A 730 -3.80 -13.66 6.84
C HIS A 730 -5.02 -13.28 5.99
N ARG A 731 -6.13 -14.02 6.15
CA ARG A 731 -7.41 -13.71 5.50
C ARG A 731 -8.19 -12.69 6.34
N PHE A 732 -8.26 -11.45 5.87
CA PHE A 732 -9.10 -10.43 6.47
C PHE A 732 -10.50 -10.39 5.86
N GLU A 733 -11.49 -9.84 6.57
CA GLU A 733 -12.82 -9.53 6.03
C GLU A 733 -12.76 -8.52 4.86
N TRP A 734 -13.52 -8.74 3.78
CA TRP A 734 -13.40 -7.94 2.55
C TRP A 734 -13.53 -6.42 2.73
N ASP A 735 -14.31 -5.95 3.71
CA ASP A 735 -14.49 -4.55 4.09
C ASP A 735 -13.62 -4.10 5.27
N SER A 736 -12.66 -4.93 5.69
CA SER A 736 -11.72 -4.61 6.76
C SER A 736 -10.96 -3.31 6.47
N PRO A 737 -10.92 -2.36 7.41
CA PRO A 737 -10.14 -1.13 7.28
C PRO A 737 -8.66 -1.32 7.61
N VAL A 738 -8.22 -2.55 7.93
CA VAL A 738 -6.84 -2.86 8.34
C VAL A 738 -5.88 -2.63 7.17
N ASN A 739 -4.73 -2.02 7.47
CA ASN A 739 -3.69 -1.81 6.47
C ASN A 739 -3.21 -3.14 5.87
N GLY A 740 -3.05 -3.19 4.56
CA GLY A 740 -2.66 -4.41 3.85
C GLY A 740 -3.74 -5.49 3.74
N ALA A 741 -4.98 -5.25 4.17
CA ALA A 741 -6.06 -6.25 4.05
C ALA A 741 -6.34 -6.62 2.58
N SER A 742 -6.22 -5.67 1.66
CA SER A 742 -6.32 -5.92 0.20
C SER A 742 -5.14 -6.70 -0.38
N GLU A 743 -4.11 -7.00 0.41
CA GLU A 743 -2.94 -7.80 0.01
C GLU A 743 -2.94 -9.18 0.67
N SER A 744 -4.06 -9.57 1.29
CA SER A 744 -4.25 -10.90 1.87
C SER A 744 -4.12 -11.98 0.80
N MET A 745 -3.03 -12.75 0.80
CA MET A 745 -2.75 -13.80 -0.18
C MET A 745 -3.89 -14.80 -0.27
N THR A 746 -4.50 -15.11 0.88
CA THR A 746 -5.58 -16.08 1.03
C THR A 746 -6.91 -15.61 0.43
N ARG A 747 -7.07 -14.35 0.01
CA ARG A 747 -8.27 -13.83 -0.71
C ARG A 747 -8.28 -14.10 -2.21
N TYR A 748 -7.14 -14.41 -2.80
CA TYR A 748 -6.94 -14.34 -4.25
C TYR A 748 -6.54 -15.71 -4.79
N PRO A 749 -7.49 -16.58 -5.18
CA PRO A 749 -7.19 -17.96 -5.56
C PRO A 749 -6.30 -18.04 -6.80
N THR A 750 -6.54 -17.18 -7.79
CA THR A 750 -5.78 -17.18 -9.04
C THR A 750 -4.40 -16.57 -8.81
N GLY A 751 -4.34 -15.46 -8.06
CA GLY A 751 -3.11 -14.80 -7.66
C GLY A 751 -2.21 -15.71 -6.83
N LEU A 752 -2.76 -16.40 -5.81
CA LEU A 752 -2.03 -17.33 -4.96
C LEU A 752 -1.42 -18.49 -5.78
N ALA A 753 -2.20 -19.10 -6.66
CA ALA A 753 -1.71 -20.15 -7.54
C ALA A 753 -0.62 -19.63 -8.51
N ALA A 754 -0.77 -18.40 -9.03
CA ALA A 754 0.22 -17.75 -9.88
C ALA A 754 1.53 -17.49 -9.12
N ALA A 755 1.46 -17.02 -7.87
CA ALA A 755 2.64 -16.79 -7.03
C ALA A 755 3.37 -18.11 -6.72
N GLY A 756 2.62 -19.16 -6.38
CA GLY A 756 3.18 -20.49 -6.10
C GLY A 756 3.86 -21.13 -7.31
N THR A 757 3.20 -21.13 -8.46
CA THR A 757 3.78 -21.67 -9.71
C THR A 757 4.97 -20.84 -10.21
N THR A 758 4.93 -19.52 -10.05
CA THR A 758 6.06 -18.64 -10.35
C THR A 758 7.24 -18.92 -9.41
N SER A 759 6.98 -19.13 -8.11
CA SER A 759 8.01 -19.53 -7.13
C SER A 759 8.75 -20.79 -7.58
N LEU A 760 8.03 -21.82 -8.03
CA LEU A 760 8.64 -23.04 -8.58
C LEU A 760 9.53 -22.74 -9.79
N LYS A 761 9.04 -21.97 -10.77
CA LYS A 761 9.82 -21.58 -11.96
C LYS A 761 11.10 -20.81 -11.57
N LEU A 762 10.97 -19.84 -10.68
CA LEU A 762 12.11 -19.03 -10.20
C LEU A 762 13.14 -19.90 -9.51
N ARG A 763 12.73 -20.81 -8.62
CA ARG A 763 13.63 -21.74 -7.93
C ARG A 763 14.35 -22.70 -8.90
N ARG A 764 13.64 -23.20 -9.92
CA ARG A 764 14.22 -24.06 -10.97
C ARG A 764 15.28 -23.32 -11.81
N LEU A 765 15.05 -22.03 -12.09
CA LEU A 765 15.86 -21.22 -13.00
C LEU A 765 16.82 -20.25 -12.29
N TYR A 766 16.83 -20.23 -10.95
CA TYR A 766 17.59 -19.25 -10.17
C TYR A 766 19.09 -19.19 -10.51
N PRO A 767 19.81 -20.31 -10.76
CA PRO A 767 21.23 -20.24 -11.14
C PRO A 767 21.52 -19.45 -12.43
N LEU A 768 20.51 -19.27 -13.30
CA LEU A 768 20.58 -18.43 -14.49
C LEU A 768 20.09 -17.02 -14.20
N ILE A 769 18.94 -16.89 -13.52
CA ILE A 769 18.30 -15.59 -13.25
C ILE A 769 19.14 -14.73 -12.30
N SER A 770 19.77 -15.33 -11.29
CA SER A 770 20.57 -14.58 -10.32
C SER A 770 21.72 -13.81 -10.96
N ARG A 771 22.24 -14.29 -12.10
CA ARG A 771 23.30 -13.63 -12.88
C ARG A 771 22.91 -12.21 -13.32
N PHE A 772 21.63 -11.93 -13.55
CA PHE A 772 21.17 -10.59 -13.91
C PHE A 772 21.31 -9.59 -12.75
N GLY A 773 21.15 -10.07 -11.51
CA GLY A 773 21.36 -9.26 -10.31
C GLY A 773 22.82 -8.91 -10.05
N GLN A 774 23.75 -9.58 -10.75
CA GLN A 774 25.21 -9.41 -10.65
C GLN A 774 25.77 -8.49 -11.74
N LEU A 775 24.93 -8.07 -12.70
CA LEU A 775 25.37 -7.18 -13.76
C LEU A 775 25.90 -5.86 -13.19
N ASP A 776 26.96 -5.33 -13.77
CA ASP A 776 27.71 -4.21 -13.22
C ASP A 776 27.40 -2.87 -13.90
N GLY A 777 26.44 -2.82 -14.83
CA GLY A 777 26.13 -1.64 -15.64
C GLY A 777 26.98 -1.50 -16.91
N GLY A 778 27.95 -2.39 -17.12
CA GLY A 778 28.85 -2.37 -18.27
C GLY A 778 29.63 -1.06 -18.34
N ARG A 779 29.53 -0.33 -19.46
CA ARG A 779 30.26 0.93 -19.70
C ARG A 779 29.58 2.17 -19.10
N THR A 780 28.39 2.01 -18.50
CA THR A 780 27.51 3.10 -18.06
C THR A 780 27.27 3.08 -16.55
N ARG A 781 27.25 4.25 -15.90
CA ARG A 781 26.89 4.43 -14.48
C ARG A 781 25.94 5.61 -14.27
N LEU A 782 25.20 5.58 -13.17
CA LEU A 782 24.28 6.64 -12.72
C LEU A 782 24.74 7.24 -11.39
N VAL A 783 24.87 8.56 -11.27
CA VAL A 783 25.25 9.19 -10.00
C VAL A 783 24.04 9.35 -9.07
N TYR A 784 24.12 8.76 -7.87
CA TYR A 784 23.26 9.12 -6.75
C TYR A 784 24.06 9.86 -5.67
N SER A 785 23.81 11.14 -5.49
CA SER A 785 24.42 11.96 -4.44
C SER A 785 23.46 12.13 -3.27
N LYS A 786 23.78 11.48 -2.15
CA LYS A 786 23.10 11.66 -0.86
C LYS A 786 23.11 13.13 -0.41
N ALA A 787 24.20 13.87 -0.68
CA ALA A 787 24.29 15.30 -0.37
C ALA A 787 23.32 16.13 -1.20
N SER A 788 23.25 15.87 -2.51
CA SER A 788 22.28 16.55 -3.37
C SER A 788 20.85 16.21 -2.97
N HIS A 789 20.57 14.94 -2.62
CA HIS A 789 19.25 14.57 -2.12
C HIS A 789 18.91 15.31 -0.82
N ALA A 790 19.82 15.37 0.16
CA ALA A 790 19.59 16.06 1.43
C ALA A 790 19.28 17.57 1.25
N HIS A 791 19.92 18.23 0.28
CA HIS A 791 19.79 19.68 0.08
C HIS A 791 18.76 20.09 -0.96
N GLN A 792 18.54 19.29 -2.01
CA GLN A 792 17.63 19.58 -3.13
C GLN A 792 16.31 18.79 -3.03
N GLY A 793 16.22 17.79 -2.15
CA GLY A 793 15.01 17.04 -1.84
C GLY A 793 14.41 16.30 -3.04
N ALA A 794 13.07 16.24 -3.07
CA ALA A 794 12.30 15.46 -4.04
C ALA A 794 12.54 15.87 -5.51
N GLU A 795 12.98 17.10 -5.78
CA GLU A 795 13.28 17.54 -7.14
C GLU A 795 14.51 16.83 -7.71
N TYR A 796 15.53 16.59 -6.88
CA TYR A 796 16.69 15.78 -7.26
C TYR A 796 16.30 14.32 -7.56
N LEU A 797 15.47 13.70 -6.71
CA LEU A 797 15.01 12.33 -6.93
C LEU A 797 14.19 12.20 -8.22
N ARG A 798 13.30 13.15 -8.54
CA ARG A 798 12.57 13.14 -9.81
C ARG A 798 13.50 13.15 -11.03
N GLY A 799 14.56 13.98 -10.97
CA GLY A 799 15.59 14.00 -12.00
C GLY A 799 16.36 12.67 -12.10
N LEU A 800 16.74 12.10 -10.96
CA LEU A 800 17.40 10.79 -10.88
C LEU A 800 16.55 9.68 -11.51
N THR A 801 15.27 9.58 -11.13
CA THR A 801 14.35 8.58 -11.69
C THR A 801 14.20 8.73 -13.20
N SER A 802 14.07 9.96 -13.71
CA SER A 802 13.98 10.22 -15.16
C SER A 802 15.21 9.70 -15.92
N VAL A 803 16.41 9.90 -15.36
CA VAL A 803 17.65 9.37 -15.97
C VAL A 803 17.72 7.85 -15.85
N TYR A 804 17.37 7.28 -14.69
CA TYR A 804 17.33 5.83 -14.48
C TYR A 804 16.43 5.14 -15.52
N GLU A 805 15.23 5.67 -15.75
CA GLU A 805 14.27 5.13 -16.72
C GLU A 805 14.81 5.14 -18.16
N LYS A 806 15.60 6.16 -18.56
CA LYS A 806 16.32 6.17 -19.85
C LYS A 806 17.37 5.06 -19.92
N LEU A 807 18.12 4.86 -18.84
CA LEU A 807 19.19 3.86 -18.76
C LEU A 807 18.69 2.43 -18.56
N ALA A 808 17.43 2.23 -18.18
CA ALA A 808 16.84 0.90 -17.98
C ALA A 808 16.83 0.03 -19.25
N ALA A 809 17.03 0.62 -20.43
CA ALA A 809 17.24 -0.10 -21.69
C ALA A 809 18.65 -0.71 -21.85
N ASN A 810 19.57 -0.46 -20.91
CA ASN A 810 20.92 -1.02 -20.91
C ASN A 810 20.88 -2.51 -20.57
N ALA A 811 21.25 -3.39 -21.49
CA ALA A 811 21.22 -4.83 -21.24
C ALA A 811 22.19 -5.30 -20.16
N ALA A 812 23.20 -4.47 -19.83
CA ALA A 812 24.11 -4.69 -18.71
C ALA A 812 23.56 -4.18 -17.36
N GLY A 813 22.27 -3.82 -17.27
CA GLY A 813 21.65 -3.28 -16.05
C GLY A 813 22.05 -1.85 -15.73
N VAL A 814 21.61 -1.31 -14.60
CA VAL A 814 21.98 0.03 -14.14
C VAL A 814 22.71 -0.10 -12.81
N ARG A 815 23.90 0.51 -12.71
CA ARG A 815 24.64 0.63 -11.45
C ARG A 815 24.89 2.07 -11.08
N PHE A 816 24.75 2.32 -9.78
CA PHE A 816 24.97 3.63 -9.21
C PHE A 816 26.44 3.84 -8.86
N VAL A 817 26.89 5.06 -9.09
CA VAL A 817 28.12 5.60 -8.52
C VAL A 817 27.71 6.42 -7.30
N LEU A 818 28.30 6.07 -6.16
CA LEU A 818 28.02 6.66 -4.84
C LEU A 818 29.18 7.60 -4.46
N PRO A 819 29.00 8.93 -4.54
CA PRO A 819 30.07 9.91 -4.42
C PRO A 819 30.89 9.86 -3.13
N ASP A 820 30.32 9.38 -2.04
CA ASP A 820 30.96 9.27 -0.73
C ASP A 820 32.01 8.15 -0.65
N ARG A 821 31.96 7.18 -1.57
CA ARG A 821 32.79 5.97 -1.53
C ARG A 821 33.44 5.57 -2.85
N THR A 822 32.97 6.10 -3.98
CA THR A 822 33.50 5.73 -5.30
C THR A 822 34.92 6.23 -5.48
N THR A 823 35.81 5.34 -5.90
CA THR A 823 37.21 5.60 -6.21
C THR A 823 37.47 5.57 -7.72
N ALA A 824 38.67 5.99 -8.13
CA ALA A 824 39.08 5.88 -9.54
C ALA A 824 39.16 4.43 -10.03
N ASP A 825 39.41 3.47 -9.14
CA ASP A 825 39.48 2.05 -9.49
C ASP A 825 38.09 1.49 -9.85
N ASP A 826 37.04 1.97 -9.20
CA ASP A 826 35.64 1.60 -9.48
C ASP A 826 35.15 2.10 -10.85
N LEU A 827 35.85 3.08 -11.44
CA LEU A 827 35.53 3.65 -12.75
C LEU A 827 36.33 3.01 -13.90
N LYS A 828 37.14 1.97 -13.64
CA LYS A 828 37.85 1.25 -14.71
C LYS A 828 36.85 0.57 -15.65
N GLY A 829 36.98 0.83 -16.95
CA GLY A 829 36.07 0.28 -17.98
C GLY A 829 34.73 1.04 -18.10
N VAL A 830 34.51 2.06 -17.29
CA VAL A 830 33.36 2.96 -17.40
C VAL A 830 33.70 4.09 -18.36
N ASP A 831 32.90 4.25 -19.41
CA ASP A 831 33.07 5.29 -20.44
C ASP A 831 32.02 6.40 -20.33
N PHE A 832 30.92 6.13 -19.63
CA PHE A 832 29.79 7.04 -19.50
C PHE A 832 29.27 7.11 -18.07
N ILE A 833 29.14 8.32 -17.56
CA ILE A 833 28.52 8.62 -16.27
C ILE A 833 27.38 9.59 -16.53
N ALA A 834 26.16 9.15 -16.22
CA ALA A 834 24.98 9.98 -16.25
C ALA A 834 24.67 10.49 -14.84
N ALA A 835 24.16 11.70 -14.76
CA ALA A 835 23.53 12.23 -13.57
C ALA A 835 22.32 13.08 -13.95
N GLY A 836 21.43 13.31 -13.00
CA GLY A 836 20.46 14.40 -13.09
C GLY A 836 21.18 15.76 -13.03
N SER A 837 20.81 16.58 -12.06
CA SER A 837 21.45 17.88 -11.80
C SER A 837 21.97 17.96 -10.36
N PRO A 838 22.88 17.06 -9.92
CA PRO A 838 23.40 17.10 -8.55
C PRO A 838 24.23 18.36 -8.34
N GLU A 839 23.85 19.19 -7.38
CA GLU A 839 24.59 20.41 -7.03
C GLU A 839 25.69 20.15 -5.99
N TYR A 840 25.48 19.16 -5.12
CA TYR A 840 26.32 18.89 -3.95
C TYR A 840 27.01 17.52 -4.07
N LEU A 841 28.35 17.49 -4.03
CA LEU A 841 29.17 16.28 -4.11
C LEU A 841 30.43 16.38 -3.21
N PRO A 842 30.96 15.30 -2.64
CA PRO A 842 32.28 15.32 -2.00
C PRO A 842 33.36 15.84 -2.95
N THR A 843 34.21 16.76 -2.46
CA THR A 843 35.29 17.37 -3.25
C THR A 843 36.23 16.34 -3.90
N GLU A 844 36.55 15.25 -3.19
CA GLU A 844 37.40 14.18 -3.73
C GLU A 844 36.74 13.41 -4.89
N PHE A 845 35.41 13.26 -4.84
CA PHE A 845 34.68 12.65 -5.94
C PHE A 845 34.58 13.59 -7.15
N ALA A 846 34.39 14.90 -6.93
CA ALA A 846 34.45 15.89 -8.01
C ALA A 846 35.84 15.90 -8.70
N LYS A 847 36.94 15.76 -7.95
CA LYS A 847 38.29 15.56 -8.51
C LYS A 847 38.40 14.26 -9.32
N THR A 848 37.81 13.19 -8.82
CA THR A 848 37.78 11.89 -9.51
C THR A 848 37.03 11.99 -10.83
N LEU A 849 35.85 12.62 -10.85
CA LEU A 849 35.07 12.88 -12.07
C LEU A 849 35.84 13.74 -13.07
N ALA A 850 36.48 14.82 -12.60
CA ALA A 850 37.32 15.66 -13.46
C ALA A 850 38.43 14.83 -14.12
N SER A 851 39.20 14.08 -13.32
CA SER A 851 40.31 13.27 -13.82
C SER A 851 39.84 12.17 -14.79
N TRP A 852 38.73 11.50 -14.47
CA TRP A 852 38.13 10.47 -15.32
C TRP A 852 37.63 11.05 -16.65
N THR A 853 36.97 12.22 -16.63
CA THR A 853 36.52 12.91 -17.84
C THR A 853 37.72 13.36 -18.68
N GLU A 854 38.75 13.95 -18.07
CA GLU A 854 39.98 14.36 -18.75
C GLU A 854 40.66 13.17 -19.45
N ALA A 855 40.63 11.99 -18.82
CA ALA A 855 41.22 10.77 -19.35
C ALA A 855 40.48 10.17 -20.56
N GLY A 856 39.21 10.55 -20.80
CA GLY A 856 38.41 10.06 -21.94
C GLY A 856 36.94 9.82 -21.64
N GLY A 857 36.51 9.89 -20.37
CA GLY A 857 35.12 9.67 -19.98
C GLY A 857 34.14 10.70 -20.54
N THR A 858 32.88 10.29 -20.70
CA THR A 858 31.76 11.18 -21.05
C THR A 858 30.84 11.38 -19.86
N LEU A 859 30.85 12.59 -19.31
CA LEU A 859 29.92 13.00 -18.26
C LEU A 859 28.67 13.63 -18.88
N TRP A 860 27.49 13.13 -18.54
CA TRP A 860 26.21 13.73 -18.92
C TRP A 860 25.42 14.17 -17.70
N LEU A 861 24.99 15.43 -17.70
CA LEU A 861 24.12 16.04 -16.70
C LEU A 861 22.83 16.50 -17.40
N THR A 862 21.68 16.30 -16.77
CA THR A 862 20.41 16.82 -17.30
C THR A 862 20.27 18.33 -17.16
N GLY A 863 21.13 18.95 -16.35
CA GLY A 863 21.23 20.39 -16.15
C GLY A 863 22.51 20.77 -15.41
N PRO A 864 22.80 22.08 -15.27
CA PRO A 864 23.97 22.57 -14.55
C PRO A 864 24.09 22.02 -13.11
N GLY A 865 25.31 21.76 -12.64
CA GLY A 865 25.53 21.32 -11.26
C GLY A 865 27.00 21.15 -10.85
N LEU A 866 27.23 20.31 -9.83
CA LEU A 866 28.53 19.95 -9.26
C LEU A 866 29.30 21.09 -8.57
N SER A 867 28.61 22.18 -8.18
CA SER A 867 29.31 23.40 -7.78
C SER A 867 29.71 23.43 -6.29
N ARG A 868 29.14 22.55 -5.46
CA ARG A 868 29.27 22.58 -4.00
C ARG A 868 29.69 21.25 -3.38
N ASP A 869 30.38 21.35 -2.26
CA ASP A 869 30.62 20.24 -1.33
C ASP A 869 29.38 19.93 -0.48
N PRO A 870 29.36 18.82 0.30
CA PRO A 870 28.20 18.47 1.13
C PRO A 870 27.84 19.50 2.21
N TRP A 871 28.77 20.40 2.55
CA TRP A 871 28.55 21.50 3.49
C TRP A 871 28.11 22.80 2.81
N GLY A 872 27.86 22.77 1.49
CA GLY A 872 27.39 23.90 0.70
C GLY A 872 28.49 24.87 0.29
N LYS A 873 29.77 24.55 0.51
CA LYS A 873 30.91 25.39 0.14
C LYS A 873 31.38 25.08 -1.27
N SER A 874 31.92 26.08 -1.96
CA SER A 874 32.56 25.85 -3.25
C SER A 874 33.79 24.95 -3.09
N HIS A 875 34.03 24.09 -4.07
CA HIS A 875 35.22 23.23 -4.07
C HIS A 875 36.51 24.05 -4.06
N THR A 876 37.47 23.65 -3.22
CA THR A 876 38.76 24.36 -3.09
C THR A 876 39.84 23.85 -4.03
N ASP A 877 39.77 22.59 -4.47
CA ASP A 877 40.85 21.89 -5.19
C ASP A 877 40.36 21.09 -6.41
N VAL A 878 39.22 21.47 -7.00
CA VAL A 878 38.72 20.89 -8.26
C VAL A 878 39.09 21.85 -9.41
N PRO A 879 39.52 21.36 -10.59
CA PRO A 879 39.84 22.22 -11.72
C PRO A 879 38.70 23.20 -12.05
N ALA A 880 38.96 24.51 -12.02
CA ALA A 880 37.94 25.53 -12.22
C ALA A 880 37.27 25.45 -13.60
N GLU A 881 38.02 25.06 -14.64
CA GLU A 881 37.48 24.82 -15.98
C GLU A 881 36.43 23.70 -15.98
N PHE A 882 36.70 22.57 -15.32
CA PHE A 882 35.75 21.47 -15.22
C PHE A 882 34.42 21.92 -14.60
N LEU A 883 34.50 22.64 -13.47
CA LEU A 883 33.32 23.17 -12.78
C LEU A 883 32.55 24.18 -13.63
N GLN A 884 33.25 25.06 -14.36
CA GLN A 884 32.63 26.04 -15.25
C GLN A 884 31.86 25.36 -16.39
N LEU A 885 32.44 24.32 -17.00
CA LEU A 885 31.82 23.56 -18.08
C LEU A 885 30.61 22.76 -17.58
N ALA A 886 30.70 22.13 -16.40
CA ALA A 886 29.57 21.44 -15.77
C ALA A 886 28.42 22.38 -15.37
N ALA A 887 28.71 23.67 -15.17
CA ALA A 887 27.71 24.70 -14.88
C ALA A 887 27.14 25.39 -16.14
N SER A 888 27.60 25.02 -17.34
CA SER A 888 27.23 25.68 -18.60
C SER A 888 26.52 24.72 -19.54
N GLU A 889 25.33 25.08 -20.03
CA GLU A 889 24.59 24.28 -21.02
C GLU A 889 25.42 24.01 -22.29
N GLY A 890 25.20 22.85 -22.89
CA GLY A 890 25.83 22.43 -24.15
C GLY A 890 26.79 21.25 -24.01
N SER A 891 27.51 20.96 -25.10
CA SER A 891 28.50 19.89 -25.16
C SER A 891 29.91 20.48 -25.25
N HIS A 892 30.74 20.15 -24.26
CA HIS A 892 32.05 20.73 -24.05
C HIS A 892 33.13 19.64 -24.08
N GLN A 893 34.23 19.90 -24.79
CA GLN A 893 35.41 19.04 -24.74
C GLN A 893 36.16 19.31 -23.44
N TYR A 894 36.60 18.26 -22.74
CA TYR A 894 37.44 18.39 -21.54
C TYR A 894 38.50 17.29 -21.54
N GLY A 895 39.78 17.68 -21.72
CA GLY A 895 40.85 16.72 -21.98
C GLY A 895 40.55 15.86 -23.22
N ARG A 896 40.61 14.53 -23.06
CA ARG A 896 40.21 13.57 -24.10
C ARG A 896 38.73 13.21 -24.06
N GLY A 897 38.02 13.50 -22.97
CA GLY A 897 36.61 13.22 -22.81
C GLY A 897 35.71 14.42 -23.11
N ARG A 898 34.47 14.36 -22.64
CA ARG A 898 33.48 15.42 -22.86
C ARG A 898 32.51 15.56 -21.68
N ILE A 899 31.98 16.77 -21.53
CA ILE A 899 30.90 17.10 -20.58
C ILE A 899 29.69 17.53 -21.42
N VAL A 900 28.54 16.92 -21.19
CA VAL A 900 27.27 17.26 -21.85
C VAL A 900 26.28 17.71 -20.79
N VAL A 901 25.80 18.94 -20.88
CA VAL A 901 24.82 19.53 -19.96
C VAL A 901 23.58 19.89 -20.77
N ASP A 902 22.66 18.92 -20.89
CA ASP A 902 21.43 19.02 -21.69
C ASP A 902 20.48 17.85 -21.38
N GLY A 903 19.33 18.12 -20.77
CA GLY A 903 18.33 17.12 -20.41
C GLY A 903 17.67 16.40 -21.59
N GLU A 904 17.66 17.04 -22.76
CA GLU A 904 17.07 16.50 -24.00
C GLU A 904 18.11 15.76 -24.87
N SER A 905 19.37 15.70 -24.43
CA SER A 905 20.42 15.02 -25.18
C SER A 905 20.15 13.51 -25.31
N ASP A 906 20.34 12.98 -26.51
CA ASP A 906 20.32 11.54 -26.80
C ASP A 906 21.70 10.87 -26.66
N VAL A 907 22.69 11.57 -26.09
CA VAL A 907 24.09 11.07 -25.97
C VAL A 907 24.17 9.70 -25.29
N TRP A 908 23.32 9.45 -24.30
CA TRP A 908 23.23 8.20 -23.53
C TRP A 908 22.99 6.97 -24.41
N ARG A 909 22.26 7.10 -25.54
CA ARG A 909 21.94 5.97 -26.42
C ARG A 909 23.19 5.27 -26.96
N SER A 910 24.24 6.04 -27.23
CA SER A 910 25.51 5.51 -27.78
C SER A 910 26.37 4.75 -26.77
N TYR A 911 26.00 4.78 -25.49
CA TYR A 911 26.73 4.14 -24.39
C TYR A 911 25.96 2.99 -23.74
N LEU A 912 24.78 2.64 -24.25
CA LEU A 912 24.08 1.43 -23.85
C LEU A 912 24.86 0.21 -24.32
N SER A 913 24.97 -0.78 -23.44
CA SER A 913 25.44 -2.11 -23.79
C SER A 913 24.27 -2.87 -24.41
N GLY A 914 24.43 -3.31 -25.65
CA GLY A 914 23.41 -4.06 -26.37
C GLY A 914 23.17 -5.47 -25.81
N PRO A 915 22.04 -6.10 -26.15
CA PRO A 915 21.04 -5.64 -27.12
C PRO A 915 20.09 -4.57 -26.60
N VAL A 916 19.54 -3.73 -27.48
CA VAL A 916 18.60 -2.65 -27.14
C VAL A 916 17.25 -2.86 -27.85
N PRO A 917 16.10 -2.75 -27.17
CA PRO A 917 14.80 -2.90 -27.80
C PRO A 917 14.39 -1.60 -28.51
N THR A 918 14.01 -1.70 -29.79
CA THR A 918 13.61 -0.55 -30.61
C THR A 918 12.24 -0.75 -31.26
N CYS A 919 11.48 0.34 -31.33
CA CYS A 919 10.27 0.48 -32.14
C CYS A 919 10.58 0.44 -33.64
N ALA A 920 9.53 0.35 -34.47
CA ALA A 920 9.67 0.32 -35.93
C ALA A 920 10.28 1.59 -36.53
N ASP A 921 10.18 2.73 -35.84
CA ASP A 921 10.78 4.01 -36.23
C ASP A 921 12.24 4.17 -35.77
N GLY A 922 12.81 3.17 -35.09
CA GLY A 922 14.17 3.17 -34.57
C GLY A 922 14.32 3.85 -33.19
N SER A 923 13.24 4.37 -32.60
CA SER A 923 13.26 4.84 -31.21
C SER A 923 13.39 3.67 -30.23
N ILE A 924 13.97 3.91 -29.05
CA ILE A 924 14.06 2.89 -27.99
C ILE A 924 12.67 2.61 -27.43
N ASN A 925 12.30 1.33 -27.32
CA ASN A 925 11.05 0.93 -26.69
C ASN A 925 11.24 0.80 -25.18
N GLY A 926 10.95 1.88 -24.43
CA GLY A 926 11.06 1.91 -22.96
C GLY A 926 10.04 1.04 -22.21
N GLN A 927 9.07 0.42 -22.90
CA GLN A 927 8.13 -0.53 -22.28
C GLN A 927 8.69 -1.95 -22.21
N ILE A 928 9.78 -2.21 -22.95
CA ILE A 928 10.47 -3.49 -22.94
C ILE A 928 11.75 -3.36 -22.15
N GLU A 929 11.87 -4.19 -21.13
CA GLU A 929 13.13 -4.35 -20.42
C GLU A 929 13.89 -5.55 -20.97
N VAL A 930 15.21 -5.39 -21.09
CA VAL A 930 16.14 -6.44 -21.52
C VAL A 930 17.35 -6.45 -20.61
N ARG A 931 17.78 -7.65 -20.21
CA ARG A 931 19.13 -7.85 -19.65
C ARG A 931 19.77 -9.08 -20.26
N LEU A 932 21.08 -9.02 -20.47
CA LEU A 932 21.90 -10.09 -21.02
C LEU A 932 23.03 -10.40 -20.04
N ALA A 933 23.05 -11.61 -19.50
CA ALA A 933 24.13 -12.10 -18.65
C ALA A 933 24.93 -13.18 -19.40
N SER A 934 26.26 -13.08 -19.38
CA SER A 934 27.18 -14.04 -20.00
C SER A 934 28.17 -14.55 -18.96
N SER A 935 28.61 -15.79 -19.11
CA SER A 935 29.66 -16.42 -18.30
C SER A 935 30.97 -16.51 -19.09
N ASP A 936 32.09 -16.63 -18.37
CA ASP A 936 33.43 -16.82 -18.96
C ASP A 936 33.52 -18.09 -19.81
N ASP A 937 32.73 -19.12 -19.46
CA ASP A 937 32.66 -20.40 -20.16
C ASP A 937 31.81 -20.35 -21.46
N GLY A 938 31.26 -19.16 -21.78
CA GLY A 938 30.55 -18.91 -23.04
C GLY A 938 29.05 -19.20 -23.01
N GLU A 939 28.47 -19.58 -21.87
CA GLU A 939 27.01 -19.58 -21.69
C GLU A 939 26.50 -18.14 -21.60
N ALA A 940 25.37 -17.84 -22.23
CA ALA A 940 24.66 -16.59 -22.01
C ALA A 940 23.15 -16.82 -21.90
N VAL A 941 22.51 -15.93 -21.16
CA VAL A 941 21.07 -15.92 -20.94
C VAL A 941 20.57 -14.48 -21.04
N MET A 942 19.43 -14.30 -21.70
CA MET A 942 18.79 -13.00 -21.86
C MET A 942 17.35 -13.08 -21.39
N TYR A 943 16.83 -12.06 -20.70
CA TYR A 943 15.39 -11.95 -20.55
C TYR A 943 14.83 -10.77 -21.35
N LEU A 944 13.58 -10.92 -21.74
CA LEU A 944 12.75 -9.85 -22.31
C LEU A 944 11.48 -9.77 -21.47
N MET A 945 11.12 -8.56 -21.07
CA MET A 945 9.95 -8.33 -20.22
C MET A 945 9.13 -7.15 -20.72
N ASN A 946 7.85 -7.38 -21.01
CA ASN A 946 6.91 -6.32 -21.33
C ASN A 946 6.31 -5.76 -20.03
N ARG A 947 6.52 -4.47 -19.76
CA ARG A 947 6.05 -3.82 -18.54
C ARG A 947 4.68 -3.15 -18.66
N SER A 948 4.08 -3.18 -19.83
CA SER A 948 2.83 -2.48 -20.13
C SER A 948 1.62 -3.41 -20.12
N ASP A 949 0.44 -2.82 -19.94
CA ASP A 949 -0.86 -3.50 -20.05
C ASP A 949 -1.27 -3.79 -21.52
N ARG A 950 -0.34 -3.65 -22.48
CA ARG A 950 -0.60 -3.80 -23.91
C ARG A 950 0.46 -4.68 -24.57
N SER A 951 0.10 -5.37 -25.64
CA SER A 951 1.11 -6.06 -26.45
C SER A 951 2.11 -5.06 -27.03
N GLN A 952 3.38 -5.45 -27.05
CA GLN A 952 4.48 -4.65 -27.59
C GLN A 952 5.16 -5.39 -28.73
N VAL A 953 5.40 -4.68 -29.84
CA VAL A 953 6.15 -5.20 -30.99
C VAL A 953 7.44 -4.40 -31.14
N PHE A 954 8.58 -5.08 -31.16
CA PHE A 954 9.90 -4.45 -31.19
C PHE A 954 10.92 -5.30 -31.93
N ARG A 955 12.09 -4.72 -32.21
CA ARG A 955 13.30 -5.43 -32.67
C ARG A 955 14.42 -5.25 -31.65
N LEU A 956 15.33 -6.20 -31.60
CA LEU A 956 16.58 -6.05 -30.86
C LEU A 956 17.68 -5.58 -31.83
N ILE A 957 18.36 -4.49 -31.48
CA ILE A 957 19.58 -4.05 -32.17
C ILE A 957 20.81 -4.33 -31.31
N ASP A 958 22.00 -4.27 -31.91
CA ASP A 958 23.29 -4.45 -31.23
C ASP A 958 23.40 -5.78 -30.44
N LEU A 959 22.83 -6.84 -31.01
CA LEU A 959 23.04 -8.20 -30.50
C LEU A 959 24.54 -8.55 -30.60
N PRO A 960 25.20 -9.00 -29.52
CA PRO A 960 26.64 -9.24 -29.59
C PRO A 960 27.03 -10.34 -30.59
N GLU A 961 28.22 -10.21 -31.18
CA GLU A 961 28.71 -11.17 -32.17
C GLU A 961 28.85 -12.59 -31.58
N GLY A 962 28.54 -13.60 -32.41
CA GLY A 962 28.68 -15.02 -32.06
C GLY A 962 27.47 -15.63 -31.35
N PHE A 963 26.38 -14.90 -31.11
CA PHE A 963 25.13 -15.47 -30.60
C PHE A 963 24.20 -15.95 -31.71
N SER A 964 23.46 -17.03 -31.42
CA SER A 964 22.44 -17.56 -32.32
C SER A 964 21.31 -16.56 -32.56
N ALA A 965 20.90 -16.41 -33.83
CA ALA A 965 19.69 -15.65 -34.19
C ALA A 965 18.41 -16.34 -33.72
N THR A 966 18.46 -17.62 -33.34
CA THR A 966 17.33 -18.36 -32.75
C THR A 966 17.61 -18.74 -31.30
N ALA A 967 16.70 -18.42 -30.38
CA ALA A 967 16.86 -18.70 -28.95
C ALA A 967 15.64 -19.43 -28.36
N ARG A 968 15.86 -20.40 -27.48
CA ARG A 968 14.78 -21.15 -26.81
C ARG A 968 14.33 -20.42 -25.56
N ASP A 969 13.02 -20.33 -25.34
CA ASP A 969 12.46 -19.85 -24.08
C ASP A 969 12.48 -20.94 -23.01
N LEU A 970 13.19 -20.65 -21.92
CA LEU A 970 13.34 -21.45 -20.73
C LEU A 970 12.21 -21.19 -19.71
N TRP A 971 11.49 -20.07 -19.82
CA TRP A 971 10.43 -19.69 -18.88
C TRP A 971 9.10 -20.41 -19.14
N GLU A 972 8.65 -20.47 -20.41
CA GLU A 972 7.46 -21.23 -20.81
C GLU A 972 7.78 -22.54 -21.54
N GLY A 973 9.06 -22.78 -21.88
CA GLY A 973 9.46 -23.99 -22.61
C GLY A 973 8.98 -24.03 -24.07
N ALA A 974 8.57 -22.88 -24.63
CA ALA A 974 7.99 -22.73 -25.96
C ALA A 974 9.00 -22.92 -27.12
N ALA A 975 8.49 -22.90 -28.36
CA ALA A 975 9.30 -22.95 -29.59
C ALA A 975 10.28 -21.76 -29.68
N ALA A 976 11.40 -21.95 -30.38
CA ALA A 976 12.46 -20.95 -30.46
C ALA A 976 11.99 -19.62 -31.07
N PHE A 977 12.45 -18.51 -30.49
CA PHE A 977 12.32 -17.16 -31.02
C PHE A 977 13.34 -16.92 -32.11
N ASP A 978 12.92 -16.36 -33.25
CA ASP A 978 13.83 -15.80 -34.26
C ASP A 978 14.07 -14.31 -33.93
N LEU A 979 15.22 -14.03 -33.33
CA LEU A 979 15.65 -12.70 -32.90
C LEU A 979 15.99 -11.77 -34.08
N SER A 980 16.03 -12.27 -35.32
CA SER A 980 16.19 -11.45 -36.53
C SER A 980 14.88 -10.79 -36.99
N GLN A 981 13.75 -11.27 -36.49
CA GLN A 981 12.41 -10.77 -36.82
C GLN A 981 11.86 -9.86 -35.72
N PRO A 982 10.81 -9.05 -36.00
CA PRO A 982 10.05 -8.38 -34.95
C PRO A 982 9.52 -9.38 -33.93
N ILE A 983 9.70 -9.08 -32.65
CA ILE A 983 9.22 -9.87 -31.52
C ILE A 983 7.94 -9.19 -31.00
N GLU A 984 6.90 -9.99 -30.75
CA GLU A 984 5.69 -9.55 -30.05
C GLU A 984 5.63 -10.18 -28.65
N LEU A 985 5.49 -9.35 -27.62
CA LEU A 985 5.23 -9.79 -26.25
C LEU A 985 3.85 -9.31 -25.80
N ARG A 986 3.07 -10.23 -25.22
CA ARG A 986 1.78 -9.95 -24.57
C ARG A 986 1.97 -9.05 -23.34
N PRO A 987 0.90 -8.40 -22.84
CA PRO A 987 0.97 -7.63 -21.59
C PRO A 987 1.63 -8.44 -20.46
N HIS A 988 2.55 -7.82 -19.71
CA HIS A 988 3.27 -8.43 -18.59
C HIS A 988 4.08 -9.70 -18.91
N GLN A 989 4.26 -10.04 -20.19
CA GLN A 989 4.94 -11.29 -20.55
C GLN A 989 6.43 -11.21 -20.23
N VAL A 990 6.90 -12.24 -19.53
CA VAL A 990 8.32 -12.53 -19.31
C VAL A 990 8.76 -13.65 -20.25
N VAL A 991 9.95 -13.52 -20.83
CA VAL A 991 10.61 -14.54 -21.65
C VAL A 991 12.06 -14.66 -21.18
N LEU A 992 12.55 -15.88 -20.98
CA LEU A 992 13.94 -16.15 -20.59
C LEU A 992 14.63 -17.00 -21.66
N LEU A 993 15.57 -16.43 -22.39
CA LEU A 993 16.16 -17.01 -23.58
C LEU A 993 17.54 -17.63 -23.31
N ASP A 994 17.72 -18.89 -23.74
CA ASP A 994 19.02 -19.56 -23.83
C ASP A 994 19.80 -18.99 -25.04
N MET A 995 20.79 -18.15 -24.76
CA MET A 995 21.61 -17.46 -25.76
C MET A 995 22.88 -18.27 -26.02
N ARG A 996 22.76 -19.38 -26.74
CA ARG A 996 23.93 -20.18 -27.13
C ARG A 996 24.80 -19.43 -28.12
N ARG A 997 26.10 -19.47 -27.89
CA ARG A 997 27.07 -19.06 -28.91
C ARG A 997 27.08 -20.07 -30.05
N THR A 998 27.03 -19.59 -31.29
CA THR A 998 27.41 -20.41 -32.44
C THR A 998 28.90 -20.71 -32.31
N ASN A 999 29.30 -21.99 -32.33
CA ASN A 999 30.72 -22.39 -32.23
C ASN A 999 31.61 -21.46 -33.09
N PRO A 1000 32.80 -21.04 -32.60
CA PRO A 1000 33.72 -20.23 -33.39
C PRO A 1000 34.14 -20.94 -34.69
#